data_AF-A0A1M3JZU9-F1
#
_entry.id   AF-A0A1M3JZU9-F1
#
_cell.length_a   1.000
_cell.length_b   1.000
_cell.length_c   1.000
_cell.angle_alpha   90.00
_cell.angle_beta   90.00
_cell.angle_gamma   90.00
#
_symmetry.space_group_name_H-M   'P 1'
#
loop_
_entity.id
_entity.type
_entity.pdbx_description
1 polymer ?
#
loop_
_entity_poly.entity_id
_entity_poly.type
_entity_poly.pdbx_seq_one_letter_code
_entity_poly.pdbx_strand_id
1 'polypeptide(L)'
;MNAVIEFSPEKAWQAAVAYLESEMSTAIFSTWVKPTHLVGFSDDTFVISCSNAYSRDWLTNRLTTTLQRFLTGVLNKEAEVRFMVCEQEVDDEEDLAQEENQDQEEDEENPVELDIHYSSIRNIMLEPGRVVRLPVYNLRWLPYVGSQVIFLVMALWQEYYLASGGKGRKGGYKVSVRAERICQWAGISRAQFFRLLQPGSSLGWFTRKIDSDHEVDKRSGRAKKSSNKYELFESPLTPGDAEDLKTFLLSHGIQESPEVALKLAISTNPKEIFQYPVRRPSEDFTKMIPRYQTVQYVIRELVGHRLIGKLGNLADQLADRLVTQGDFILVSWYFLKHWLPVLGADAAMFVLVLRNMCYFNDETGEVRDEVWMNGGYEAIANRLGINNPRVVANWLPVRIDRGKRKDKLSERTVEELSRRQRLQDLLSLFVERTDHRINSEGNYSWKFKVQRVDPLTPQHQTIQQAASCLFVKSESLCVQDELGSWISYLGNDCAQRPQAQGVGFETVKTEPLERPQTKCRGMVACNVPDQREWDLRLSDLTNDCSETLKSILNDCLETLDLQANDCFETLLKILKSFKDSLKDKDTSSTQDSSISRNDPSSQSVAVVTDSEGNWSLDKLLARADKKNQSVLIEQEKSAIPFVSWMIHGASQPGIQNPYSLAIAKLKEAPGISAGGASDRLASIPPRELVRLIEHSFSFYSPSDQNWRMLFAEAKRDRIRLLADSLGLVLDIEDTG
;
A
#
# COMPACT_ATOMS: atom_id res chain seq x y z
N MET A 1 4.09 -15.28 56.26
CA MET A 1 3.35 -14.16 55.66
C MET A 1 3.96 -13.92 54.30
N ASN A 2 3.41 -14.55 53.25
CA ASN A 2 3.90 -14.35 51.88
C ASN A 2 3.41 -12.98 51.44
N ALA A 3 4.35 -12.05 51.23
CA ALA A 3 4.05 -10.76 50.62
C ALA A 3 3.43 -11.06 49.25
N VAL A 4 2.13 -10.82 49.13
CA VAL A 4 1.43 -10.80 47.85
C VAL A 4 2.02 -9.60 47.12
N ILE A 5 2.91 -9.86 46.18
CA ILE A 5 3.41 -8.84 45.26
C ILE A 5 2.20 -8.51 44.39
N GLU A 6 1.51 -7.41 44.68
CA GLU A 6 0.50 -6.85 43.79
C GLU A 6 1.21 -6.45 42.49
N PHE A 7 1.03 -7.27 41.45
CA PHE A 7 1.42 -6.90 40.10
C PHE A 7 0.45 -5.82 39.62
N SER A 8 0.97 -4.64 39.29
CA SER A 8 0.16 -3.65 38.57
C SER A 8 -0.19 -4.22 37.18
N PRO A 9 -1.35 -3.88 36.61
CA PRO A 9 -1.75 -4.36 35.29
C PRO A 9 -0.70 -4.08 34.20
N GLU A 10 0.01 -2.94 34.27
CA GLU A 10 1.08 -2.64 33.31
C GLU A 10 2.28 -3.58 33.48
N LYS A 11 2.65 -3.92 34.72
CA LYS A 11 3.74 -4.87 35.00
C LYS A 11 3.36 -6.30 34.63
N ALA A 12 2.10 -6.70 34.85
CA ALA A 12 1.59 -8.00 34.42
C ALA A 12 1.59 -8.12 32.89
N TRP A 13 1.20 -7.05 32.19
CA TRP A 13 1.27 -6.99 30.73
C TRP A 13 2.70 -7.01 30.20
N GLN A 14 3.63 -6.23 30.78
CA GLN A 14 5.05 -6.28 30.41
C GLN A 14 5.66 -7.67 30.61
N ALA A 15 5.32 -8.35 31.70
CA ALA A 15 5.74 -9.73 31.94
C ALA A 15 5.13 -10.70 30.91
N ALA A 16 3.88 -10.46 30.49
CA ALA A 16 3.22 -11.26 29.47
C ALA A 16 3.85 -11.06 28.09
N VAL A 17 4.21 -9.82 27.72
CA VAL A 17 4.92 -9.52 26.48
C VAL A 17 6.31 -10.16 26.47
N ALA A 18 7.07 -10.06 27.55
CA ALA A 18 8.39 -10.71 27.67
C ALA A 18 8.29 -12.25 27.61
N TYR A 19 7.25 -12.83 28.23
CA TYR A 19 6.97 -14.25 28.11
C TYR A 19 6.67 -14.65 26.65
N LEU A 20 5.81 -13.89 25.97
CA LEU A 20 5.49 -14.13 24.57
C LEU A 20 6.72 -13.99 23.67
N GLU A 21 7.61 -13.04 23.91
CA GLU A 21 8.88 -12.87 23.19
C GLU A 21 9.76 -14.12 23.27
N SER A 22 9.78 -14.80 24.43
CA SER A 22 10.54 -16.03 24.62
C SER A 22 9.92 -17.28 23.99
N GLU A 23 8.60 -17.28 23.76
CA GLU A 23 7.84 -18.46 23.30
C GLU A 23 7.60 -18.49 21.79
N MET A 24 7.86 -17.40 21.06
CA MET A 24 7.63 -17.33 19.61
C MET A 24 8.85 -16.81 18.84
N SER A 25 8.86 -17.02 17.52
CA SER A 25 9.95 -16.52 16.69
C SER A 25 9.97 -15.00 16.67
N THR A 26 11.16 -14.41 16.52
CA THR A 26 11.35 -12.96 16.50
C THR A 26 10.46 -12.28 15.47
N ALA A 27 10.25 -12.92 14.30
CA ALA A 27 9.37 -12.44 13.24
C ALA A 27 7.88 -12.43 13.65
N ILE A 28 7.41 -13.44 14.38
CA ILE A 28 6.00 -13.49 14.83
C ILE A 28 5.79 -12.45 15.95
N PHE A 29 6.74 -12.37 16.88
CA PHE A 29 6.68 -11.39 17.96
C PHE A 29 6.68 -9.96 17.41
N SER A 30 7.59 -9.65 16.48
CA SER A 30 7.73 -8.32 15.89
C SER A 30 6.50 -7.91 15.08
N THR A 31 5.87 -8.84 14.37
CA THR A 31 4.71 -8.54 13.52
C THR A 31 3.41 -8.41 14.31
N TRP A 32 3.21 -9.20 15.37
CA TRP A 32 1.90 -9.32 16.00
C TRP A 32 1.82 -8.85 17.44
N VAL A 33 2.89 -9.02 18.23
CA VAL A 33 2.84 -8.72 19.69
C VAL A 33 3.53 -7.40 20.00
N LYS A 34 4.71 -7.14 19.41
CA LYS A 34 5.45 -5.89 19.57
C LYS A 34 4.62 -4.62 19.24
N PRO A 35 3.71 -4.62 18.25
CA PRO A 35 2.87 -3.46 17.96
C PRO A 35 1.67 -3.30 18.90
N THR A 36 1.43 -4.21 19.85
CA THR A 36 0.29 -4.14 20.76
C THR A 36 0.61 -3.35 22.02
N HIS A 37 -0.37 -2.65 22.57
CA HIS A 37 -0.21 -1.89 23.79
C HIS A 37 -1.42 -2.09 24.70
N LEU A 38 -1.19 -2.03 26.01
CA LEU A 38 -2.27 -2.07 26.99
C LEU A 38 -2.99 -0.73 26.99
N VAL A 39 -4.26 -0.72 26.63
CA VAL A 39 -5.13 0.47 26.66
C VAL A 39 -5.64 0.70 28.08
N GLY A 40 -6.00 -0.38 28.77
CA GLY A 40 -6.48 -0.32 30.14
C GLY A 40 -6.83 -1.68 30.72
N PHE A 41 -7.14 -1.68 32.01
CA PHE A 41 -7.61 -2.84 32.75
C PHE A 41 -8.83 -2.43 33.59
N SER A 42 -9.99 -2.98 33.27
CA SER A 42 -11.26 -2.76 33.95
C SER A 42 -12.07 -4.05 33.98
N ASP A 43 -12.86 -4.28 35.04
CA ASP A 43 -13.69 -5.47 35.21
C ASP A 43 -12.95 -6.79 34.96
N ASP A 44 -11.74 -6.92 35.52
CA ASP A 44 -10.87 -8.09 35.34
C ASP A 44 -10.51 -8.43 33.88
N THR A 45 -10.68 -7.46 32.97
CA THR A 45 -10.42 -7.61 31.54
C THR A 45 -9.26 -6.71 31.09
N PHE A 46 -8.24 -7.30 30.48
CA PHE A 46 -7.16 -6.60 29.80
C PHE A 46 -7.62 -6.16 28.40
N VAL A 47 -7.60 -4.86 28.15
CA VAL A 47 -7.94 -4.29 26.84
C VAL A 47 -6.66 -3.94 26.10
N ILE A 48 -6.36 -4.68 25.04
CA ILE A 48 -5.11 -4.58 24.28
C ILE A 48 -5.42 -3.99 22.91
N SER A 49 -4.77 -2.90 22.54
CA SER A 49 -4.89 -2.31 21.21
C SER A 49 -4.03 -3.05 20.19
N CYS A 50 -4.58 -3.12 18.98
CA CYS A 50 -3.97 -3.76 17.84
C CYS A 50 -3.99 -2.80 16.64
N SER A 51 -3.02 -2.94 15.73
CA SER A 51 -2.82 -2.03 14.60
C SER A 51 -3.90 -2.05 13.52
N ASN A 52 -4.70 -3.11 13.42
CA ASN A 52 -5.84 -3.21 12.50
C ASN A 52 -6.71 -4.43 12.87
N ALA A 53 -7.89 -4.56 12.25
CA ALA A 53 -8.81 -5.68 12.46
C ALA A 53 -8.16 -7.05 12.19
N TYR A 54 -7.23 -7.13 11.24
CA TYR A 54 -6.49 -8.35 10.96
C TYR A 54 -5.57 -8.76 12.13
N SER A 55 -4.92 -7.78 12.75
CA SER A 55 -4.09 -7.96 13.95
C SER A 55 -4.93 -8.39 15.14
N ARG A 56 -6.08 -7.72 15.35
CA ARG A 56 -7.05 -8.09 16.39
C ARG A 56 -7.51 -9.53 16.21
N ASP A 57 -7.94 -9.91 15.02
CA ASP A 57 -8.48 -11.25 14.76
C ASP A 57 -7.40 -12.34 14.91
N TRP A 58 -6.17 -12.07 14.47
CA TRP A 58 -5.05 -13.00 14.67
C TRP A 58 -4.72 -13.19 16.15
N LEU A 59 -4.61 -12.09 16.90
CA LEU A 59 -4.31 -12.09 18.33
C LEU A 59 -5.43 -12.76 19.13
N THR A 60 -6.68 -12.47 18.77
CA THR A 60 -7.87 -13.08 19.41
C THR A 60 -7.88 -14.60 19.21
N ASN A 61 -7.61 -15.06 17.99
CA ASN A 61 -7.65 -16.49 17.68
C ASN A 61 -6.47 -17.27 18.28
N ARG A 62 -5.32 -16.62 18.49
CA ARG A 62 -4.06 -17.32 18.79
C ARG A 62 -3.49 -17.06 20.18
N LEU A 63 -3.69 -15.87 20.74
CA LEU A 63 -3.05 -15.45 22.00
C LEU A 63 -4.02 -15.27 23.17
N THR A 64 -5.34 -15.17 22.94
CA THR A 64 -6.33 -14.97 24.03
C THR A 64 -6.16 -15.99 25.16
N THR A 65 -6.23 -17.28 24.85
CA THR A 65 -6.13 -18.33 25.87
C THR A 65 -4.76 -18.36 26.54
N THR A 66 -3.69 -18.08 25.80
CA THR A 66 -2.32 -18.04 26.32
C THR A 66 -2.13 -16.89 27.29
N LEU A 67 -2.59 -15.69 26.92
CA LEU A 67 -2.52 -14.49 27.73
C LEU A 67 -3.45 -14.56 28.94
N GLN A 68 -4.70 -15.01 28.78
CA GLN A 68 -5.62 -15.22 29.91
C GLN A 68 -5.02 -16.18 30.94
N ARG A 69 -4.44 -17.31 30.50
CA ARG A 69 -3.79 -18.27 31.40
C ARG A 69 -2.57 -17.67 32.10
N PHE A 70 -1.74 -16.93 31.38
CA PHE A 70 -0.55 -16.29 31.93
C PHE A 70 -0.92 -15.19 32.94
N LEU A 71 -1.81 -14.27 32.55
CA LEU A 71 -2.24 -13.15 33.38
C LEU A 71 -3.01 -13.61 34.61
N THR A 72 -3.87 -14.64 34.49
CA THR A 72 -4.54 -15.26 35.64
C THR A 72 -3.53 -15.84 36.64
N GLY A 73 -2.45 -16.45 36.13
CA GLY A 73 -1.36 -16.98 36.96
C GLY A 73 -0.54 -15.90 37.65
N VAL A 74 -0.26 -14.78 36.97
CA VAL A 74 0.53 -13.66 37.51
C VAL A 74 -0.27 -12.82 38.52
N LEU A 75 -1.56 -12.60 38.26
CA LEU A 75 -2.44 -11.81 39.13
C LEU A 75 -3.10 -12.63 40.23
N ASN A 76 -3.04 -13.96 40.15
CA ASN A 76 -3.72 -14.90 41.04
C ASN A 76 -5.24 -14.60 41.20
N LYS A 77 -5.84 -14.10 40.11
CA LYS A 77 -7.25 -13.74 39.95
C LYS A 77 -7.63 -13.96 38.49
N GLU A 78 -8.87 -14.36 38.23
CA GLU A 78 -9.37 -14.61 36.87
C GLU A 78 -9.20 -13.34 36.02
N ALA A 79 -8.51 -13.45 34.88
CA ALA A 79 -8.23 -12.34 34.00
C ALA A 79 -8.67 -12.67 32.57
N GLU A 80 -9.55 -11.83 32.02
CA GLU A 80 -9.97 -11.90 30.62
C GLU A 80 -9.09 -11.01 29.73
N VAL A 81 -9.06 -11.30 28.44
CA VAL A 81 -8.26 -10.56 27.46
C VAL A 81 -9.14 -10.24 26.28
N ARG A 82 -9.22 -8.95 25.96
CA ARG A 82 -9.97 -8.43 24.82
C ARG A 82 -9.06 -7.61 23.95
N PHE A 83 -9.03 -7.94 22.67
CA PHE A 83 -8.30 -7.17 21.68
C PHE A 83 -9.26 -6.17 21.02
N MET A 84 -8.83 -4.93 20.93
CA MET A 84 -9.53 -3.89 20.18
C MET A 84 -8.63 -3.35 19.08
N VAL A 85 -9.22 -2.90 17.98
CA VAL A 85 -8.51 -2.09 16.99
C VAL A 85 -8.55 -0.68 17.52
N CYS A 86 -7.41 0.00 17.60
CA CYS A 86 -7.47 1.46 17.68
C CYS A 86 -7.75 1.95 16.26
N GLU A 87 -8.98 2.39 16.03
CA GLU A 87 -9.26 3.33 14.96
C GLU A 87 -8.46 4.59 15.27
N GLN A 88 -7.44 4.88 14.45
CA GLN A 88 -7.39 6.27 13.98
C GLN A 88 -8.68 6.41 13.17
N GLU A 89 -9.54 7.33 13.59
CA GLU A 89 -10.93 7.47 13.16
C GLU A 89 -11.14 7.04 11.71
N VAL A 90 -11.72 5.85 11.57
CA VAL A 90 -12.60 5.50 10.47
C VAL A 90 -13.79 4.88 11.17
N ASP A 91 -14.73 5.75 11.52
CA ASP A 91 -16.10 5.37 11.84
C ASP A 91 -16.63 4.49 10.69
N ASP A 92 -17.19 3.34 11.05
CA ASP A 92 -18.41 2.78 10.46
C ASP A 92 -18.70 1.44 11.16
N GLU A 93 -19.40 1.51 12.30
CA GLU A 93 -20.18 0.37 12.80
C GLU A 93 -21.49 0.25 12.00
N GLU A 94 -21.70 -0.98 11.52
CA GLU A 94 -22.95 -1.70 11.27
C GLU A 94 -24.06 -1.05 10.43
N ASP A 95 -24.46 -1.75 9.36
CA ASP A 95 -25.88 -2.15 9.33
C ASP A 95 -26.17 -3.47 8.60
N LEU A 96 -27.02 -4.25 9.27
CA LEU A 96 -27.59 -5.52 8.85
C LEU A 96 -28.80 -5.29 7.94
N ALA A 97 -29.04 -6.25 7.05
CA ALA A 97 -30.24 -6.30 6.23
C ALA A 97 -31.53 -6.42 7.05
N GLN A 98 -32.48 -5.50 6.85
CA GLN A 98 -33.92 -5.78 6.79
C GLN A 98 -34.60 -4.88 5.74
N GLU A 99 -35.35 -5.49 4.83
CA GLU A 99 -36.32 -4.83 3.94
C GLU A 99 -37.61 -4.55 4.74
N GLU A 100 -38.14 -3.32 4.70
CA GLU A 100 -39.52 -2.96 4.31
C GLU A 100 -39.83 -1.46 4.55
N ASN A 101 -40.76 -0.91 3.75
CA ASN A 101 -41.07 0.51 3.50
C ASN A 101 -41.53 1.35 4.71
N GLN A 102 -41.21 2.66 4.71
CA GLN A 102 -42.18 3.79 4.64
C GLN A 102 -41.49 5.19 4.73
N ASP A 103 -41.82 6.03 3.74
CA ASP A 103 -41.92 7.50 3.64
C ASP A 103 -41.12 8.48 4.56
N GLN A 104 -40.37 9.36 3.85
CA GLN A 104 -40.12 10.80 4.04
C GLN A 104 -39.90 11.38 5.46
N GLU A 105 -38.69 11.92 5.69
CA GLU A 105 -38.45 13.25 6.27
C GLU A 105 -37.05 13.76 5.90
N GLU A 106 -36.94 15.08 5.64
CA GLU A 106 -35.85 15.81 5.01
C GLU A 106 -34.69 16.19 5.97
N ASP A 107 -33.48 16.25 5.40
CA ASP A 107 -32.33 17.12 5.67
C ASP A 107 -31.85 17.38 7.12
N GLU A 108 -30.74 16.74 7.50
CA GLU A 108 -29.69 17.37 8.32
C GLU A 108 -28.33 17.26 7.60
N GLU A 109 -27.75 18.41 7.28
CA GLU A 109 -26.42 18.57 6.69
C GLU A 109 -25.33 18.11 7.68
N ASN A 110 -24.86 16.87 7.55
CA ASN A 110 -23.58 16.48 8.14
C ASN A 110 -22.43 17.14 7.35
N PRO A 111 -21.49 17.84 7.99
CA PRO A 111 -20.32 18.38 7.31
C PRO A 111 -19.48 17.22 6.77
N VAL A 112 -19.27 17.19 5.46
CA VAL A 112 -18.43 16.19 4.79
C VAL A 112 -16.98 16.39 5.23
N GLU A 113 -16.49 15.51 6.09
CA GLU A 113 -15.07 15.43 6.43
C GLU A 113 -14.32 14.82 5.24
N LEU A 114 -13.44 15.60 4.62
CA LEU A 114 -12.67 15.21 3.44
C LEU A 114 -11.26 14.79 3.90
N ASP A 115 -10.98 13.48 3.85
CA ASP A 115 -9.65 12.93 4.12
C ASP A 115 -8.78 12.90 2.84
N ILE A 116 -7.50 13.27 2.98
CA ILE A 116 -6.54 13.25 1.87
C ILE A 116 -6.12 11.80 1.61
N HIS A 117 -6.84 11.15 0.70
CA HIS A 117 -6.62 9.73 0.39
C HIS A 117 -5.19 9.41 -0.15
N TYR A 118 -4.51 10.35 -0.83
CA TYR A 118 -3.13 10.17 -1.29
C TYR A 118 -2.35 11.50 -1.38
N SER A 119 -1.17 11.56 -0.77
CA SER A 119 -0.29 12.75 -0.75
C SER A 119 0.55 12.99 -2.01
N SER A 120 0.49 12.10 -3.02
CA SER A 120 1.23 12.29 -4.28
C SER A 120 0.52 11.71 -5.49
N ILE A 121 0.69 12.35 -6.66
CA ILE A 121 0.21 11.85 -7.97
C ILE A 121 0.71 10.41 -8.21
N ARG A 122 1.92 10.10 -7.76
CA ARG A 122 2.49 8.75 -7.85
C ARG A 122 1.64 7.74 -7.08
N ASN A 123 1.24 8.04 -5.86
CA ASN A 123 0.46 7.13 -5.02
C ASN A 123 -0.98 6.99 -5.52
N ILE A 124 -1.56 8.04 -6.10
CA ILE A 124 -2.85 7.98 -6.81
C ILE A 124 -2.79 6.94 -7.94
N MET A 125 -1.69 6.90 -8.69
CA MET A 125 -1.50 5.90 -9.75
C MET A 125 -1.20 4.49 -9.23
N LEU A 126 -0.34 4.39 -8.21
CA LEU A 126 0.14 3.09 -7.70
C LEU A 126 -0.88 2.38 -6.82
N GLU A 127 -1.69 3.13 -6.08
CA GLU A 127 -2.60 2.63 -5.05
C GLU A 127 -1.91 1.63 -4.10
N PRO A 128 -0.87 2.03 -3.34
CA PRO A 128 0.05 1.11 -2.67
C PRO A 128 -0.61 0.12 -1.69
N GLY A 129 -1.78 0.46 -1.12
CA GLY A 129 -2.56 -0.44 -0.27
C GLY A 129 -3.27 -1.57 -1.03
N ARG A 130 -3.43 -1.46 -2.36
CA ARG A 130 -4.08 -2.49 -3.18
C ARG A 130 -3.09 -3.55 -3.64
N VAL A 131 -3.03 -4.63 -2.88
CA VAL A 131 -2.09 -5.73 -3.08
C VAL A 131 -2.79 -7.09 -3.20
N VAL A 132 -2.08 -8.04 -3.81
CA VAL A 132 -2.44 -9.46 -3.90
C VAL A 132 -1.36 -10.26 -3.19
N ARG A 133 -1.79 -11.21 -2.35
CA ARG A 133 -0.88 -12.10 -1.61
C ARG A 133 -0.42 -13.26 -2.50
N LEU A 134 0.89 -13.42 -2.63
CA LEU A 134 1.52 -14.62 -3.21
C LEU A 134 2.26 -15.39 -2.11
N PRO A 135 1.76 -16.56 -1.67
CA PRO A 135 2.49 -17.42 -0.74
C PRO A 135 3.87 -17.80 -1.31
N VAL A 136 4.93 -17.67 -0.51
CA VAL A 136 6.31 -17.96 -0.96
C VAL A 136 6.46 -19.42 -1.37
N TYR A 137 5.71 -20.33 -0.76
CA TYR A 137 5.70 -21.74 -1.14
C TYR A 137 5.32 -21.96 -2.62
N ASN A 138 4.49 -21.10 -3.21
CA ASN A 138 4.14 -21.18 -4.64
C ASN A 138 5.37 -21.00 -5.54
N LEU A 139 6.46 -20.37 -5.07
CA LEU A 139 7.71 -20.30 -5.82
C LEU A 139 8.38 -21.68 -5.98
N ARG A 140 8.12 -22.64 -5.09
CA ARG A 140 8.61 -24.03 -5.22
C ARG A 140 7.94 -24.76 -6.38
N TRP A 141 6.75 -24.33 -6.79
CA TRP A 141 6.03 -24.88 -7.93
C TRP A 141 6.55 -24.39 -9.29
N LEU A 142 7.34 -23.30 -9.33
CA LEU A 142 7.80 -22.70 -10.58
C LEU A 142 8.51 -23.68 -11.54
N PRO A 143 9.43 -24.57 -11.10
CA PRO A 143 10.04 -25.56 -11.99
C PRO A 143 9.06 -26.57 -12.58
N TYR A 144 7.91 -26.79 -11.91
CA TYR A 144 6.91 -27.77 -12.31
C TYR A 144 5.88 -27.17 -13.27
N VAL A 145 5.39 -25.97 -12.98
CA VAL A 145 4.22 -25.41 -13.69
C VAL A 145 4.51 -24.11 -14.45
N GLY A 146 5.68 -23.51 -14.21
CA GLY A 146 6.09 -22.23 -14.81
C GLY A 146 5.37 -21.01 -14.24
N SER A 147 5.88 -19.83 -14.58
CA SER A 147 5.41 -18.54 -14.05
C SER A 147 3.94 -18.25 -14.38
N GLN A 148 3.51 -18.61 -15.59
CA GLN A 148 2.17 -18.29 -16.09
C GLN A 148 1.07 -18.95 -15.25
N VAL A 149 1.28 -20.19 -14.81
CA VAL A 149 0.31 -20.91 -13.96
C VAL A 149 0.24 -20.28 -12.58
N ILE A 150 1.36 -19.84 -12.01
CA ILE A 150 1.37 -19.18 -10.69
C ILE A 150 0.60 -17.86 -10.71
N PHE A 151 0.77 -17.02 -11.74
CA PHE A 151 -0.05 -15.80 -11.89
C PHE A 151 -1.54 -16.12 -12.09
N LEU A 152 -1.85 -17.21 -12.78
CA LEU A 152 -3.23 -17.65 -12.94
C LEU A 152 -3.86 -18.12 -11.62
N VAL A 153 -3.08 -18.81 -10.78
CA VAL A 153 -3.50 -19.21 -9.43
C VAL A 153 -3.73 -17.96 -8.57
N MET A 154 -2.82 -16.98 -8.61
CA MET A 154 -3.01 -15.69 -7.91
C MET A 154 -4.28 -14.98 -8.37
N ALA A 155 -4.55 -14.93 -9.68
CA ALA A 155 -5.75 -14.32 -10.24
C ALA A 155 -7.04 -14.97 -9.72
N LEU A 156 -7.07 -16.30 -9.65
CA LEU A 156 -8.22 -17.04 -9.12
C LEU A 156 -8.45 -16.77 -7.64
N TRP A 157 -7.38 -16.76 -6.84
CA TRP A 157 -7.45 -16.44 -5.42
C TRP A 157 -7.87 -14.98 -5.18
N GLN A 158 -7.38 -14.05 -5.99
CA GLN A 158 -7.79 -12.65 -5.92
C GLN A 158 -9.28 -12.48 -6.22
N GLU A 159 -9.80 -13.16 -7.24
CA GLU A 159 -11.23 -13.13 -7.56
C GLU A 159 -12.08 -13.81 -6.48
N TYR A 160 -11.58 -14.88 -5.85
CA TYR A 160 -12.23 -15.48 -4.69
C TYR A 160 -12.31 -14.48 -3.53
N TYR A 161 -11.21 -13.80 -3.21
CA TYR A 161 -11.14 -12.81 -2.14
C TYR A 161 -12.09 -11.62 -2.37
N LEU A 162 -12.09 -11.09 -3.60
CA LEU A 162 -13.00 -10.01 -3.99
C LEU A 162 -14.47 -10.45 -3.93
N ALA A 163 -14.78 -11.69 -4.31
CA ALA A 163 -16.13 -12.21 -4.22
C ALA A 163 -16.56 -12.50 -2.77
N SER A 164 -15.63 -12.88 -1.90
CA SER A 164 -15.92 -13.22 -0.51
C SER A 164 -15.93 -12.01 0.43
N GLY A 165 -15.49 -10.84 -0.02
CA GLY A 165 -15.32 -9.66 0.82
C GLY A 165 -14.32 -9.92 1.95
N GLY A 166 -13.32 -10.78 1.71
CA GLY A 166 -12.37 -11.24 2.72
C GLY A 166 -12.91 -12.20 3.78
N LYS A 167 -14.23 -12.47 3.82
CA LYS A 167 -14.84 -13.39 4.79
C LYS A 167 -14.76 -14.85 4.32
N GLY A 168 -14.31 -15.75 5.19
CA GLY A 168 -14.28 -17.19 4.91
C GLY A 168 -15.70 -17.74 4.70
N ARG A 169 -15.99 -18.27 3.50
CA ARG A 169 -17.30 -18.87 3.21
C ARG A 169 -17.37 -20.31 3.72
N LYS A 170 -18.46 -20.69 4.40
CA LYS A 170 -18.75 -22.11 4.72
C LYS A 170 -18.96 -22.89 3.42
N GLY A 171 -18.16 -23.93 3.16
CA GLY A 171 -18.34 -24.82 1.99
C GLY A 171 -17.18 -24.92 0.98
N GLY A 172 -15.95 -24.60 1.40
CA GLY A 172 -14.74 -24.71 0.58
C GLY A 172 -14.49 -23.47 -0.31
N TYR A 173 -13.31 -23.41 -0.93
CA TYR A 173 -12.88 -22.27 -1.75
C TYR A 173 -13.48 -22.33 -3.15
N LYS A 174 -14.73 -21.89 -3.31
CA LYS A 174 -15.42 -21.86 -4.61
C LYS A 174 -15.63 -20.42 -5.08
N VAL A 175 -15.29 -20.14 -6.33
CA VAL A 175 -15.46 -18.83 -6.97
C VAL A 175 -16.21 -18.96 -8.29
N SER A 176 -17.19 -18.08 -8.51
CA SER A 176 -17.91 -17.94 -9.78
C SER A 176 -17.46 -16.66 -10.45
N VAL A 177 -16.74 -16.76 -11.58
CA VAL A 177 -16.10 -15.61 -12.19
C VAL A 177 -16.01 -15.74 -13.70
N ARG A 178 -16.08 -14.60 -14.38
CA ARG A 178 -15.89 -14.50 -15.83
C ARG A 178 -14.41 -14.67 -16.19
N ALA A 179 -14.14 -15.43 -17.26
CA ALA A 179 -12.78 -15.73 -17.68
C ALA A 179 -11.95 -14.46 -17.97
N GLU A 180 -12.58 -13.39 -18.44
CA GLU A 180 -11.95 -12.12 -18.76
C GLU A 180 -11.32 -11.46 -17.53
N ARG A 181 -11.98 -11.53 -16.37
CA ARG A 181 -11.44 -10.98 -15.11
C ARG A 181 -10.19 -11.74 -14.66
N ILE A 182 -10.25 -13.08 -14.72
CA ILE A 182 -9.09 -13.93 -14.41
C ILE A 182 -7.92 -13.62 -15.36
N CYS A 183 -8.20 -13.52 -16.65
CA CYS A 183 -7.20 -13.22 -17.68
C CYS A 183 -6.52 -11.86 -17.45
N GLN A 184 -7.28 -10.85 -17.01
CA GLN A 184 -6.76 -9.52 -16.71
C GLN A 184 -5.76 -9.56 -15.54
N TRP A 185 -6.08 -10.25 -14.46
CA TRP A 185 -5.16 -10.41 -13.33
C TRP A 185 -3.92 -11.23 -13.66
N ALA A 186 -4.09 -12.27 -14.47
CA ALA A 186 -3.01 -13.18 -14.83
C ALA A 186 -2.11 -12.66 -15.97
N GLY A 187 -2.50 -11.56 -16.64
CA GLY A 187 -1.77 -11.02 -17.79
C GLY A 187 -1.71 -11.97 -19.00
N ILE A 188 -2.77 -12.77 -19.22
CA ILE A 188 -2.82 -13.78 -20.29
C ILE A 188 -4.02 -13.58 -21.21
N SER A 189 -3.90 -14.05 -22.46
CA SER A 189 -5.05 -14.08 -23.37
C SER A 189 -6.07 -15.15 -22.96
N ARG A 190 -7.32 -14.93 -23.37
CA ARG A 190 -8.41 -15.91 -23.23
C ARG A 190 -8.05 -17.26 -23.83
N ALA A 191 -7.37 -17.29 -24.98
CA ALA A 191 -6.95 -18.53 -25.63
C ALA A 191 -5.92 -19.31 -24.80
N GLN A 192 -4.95 -18.61 -24.20
CA GLN A 192 -3.99 -19.23 -23.28
C GLN A 192 -4.69 -19.76 -22.02
N PHE A 193 -5.62 -19.00 -21.46
CA PHE A 193 -6.40 -19.43 -20.30
C PHE A 193 -7.13 -20.76 -20.55
N PHE A 194 -7.89 -20.86 -21.64
CA PHE A 194 -8.61 -22.10 -21.96
C PHE A 194 -7.71 -23.27 -22.34
N ARG A 195 -6.49 -23.02 -22.82
CA ARG A 195 -5.47 -24.05 -23.01
C ARG A 195 -4.96 -24.59 -21.67
N LEU A 196 -4.71 -23.68 -20.72
CA LEU A 196 -4.28 -24.02 -19.36
C LEU A 196 -5.41 -24.57 -18.48
N LEU A 197 -6.66 -24.54 -18.94
CA LEU A 197 -7.81 -25.11 -18.24
C LEU A 197 -8.19 -26.51 -18.75
N GLN A 198 -7.52 -27.02 -19.79
CA GLN A 198 -7.83 -28.36 -20.31
C GLN A 198 -7.56 -29.45 -19.25
N PRO A 199 -8.32 -30.55 -19.26
CA PRO A 199 -8.06 -31.68 -18.38
C PRO A 199 -6.61 -32.18 -18.50
N GLY A 200 -5.97 -32.46 -17.37
CA GLY A 200 -4.57 -32.90 -17.33
C GLY A 200 -3.53 -31.78 -17.44
N SER A 201 -3.95 -30.51 -17.61
CA SER A 201 -3.04 -29.37 -17.54
C SER A 201 -2.47 -29.18 -16.12
N SER A 202 -1.31 -28.54 -16.02
CA SER A 202 -0.64 -28.23 -14.74
C SER A 202 -1.47 -27.36 -13.79
N LEU A 203 -2.47 -26.63 -14.29
CA LEU A 203 -3.39 -25.86 -13.44
C LEU A 203 -4.22 -26.77 -12.51
N GLY A 204 -4.44 -28.03 -12.91
CA GLY A 204 -5.19 -29.02 -12.14
C GLY A 204 -4.62 -29.32 -10.75
N TRP A 205 -3.36 -28.96 -10.47
CA TRP A 205 -2.76 -29.07 -9.14
C TRP A 205 -3.35 -28.08 -8.14
N PHE A 206 -3.94 -26.98 -8.62
CA PHE A 206 -4.40 -25.85 -7.82
C PHE A 206 -5.90 -25.59 -7.91
N THR A 207 -6.56 -26.04 -8.97
CA THR A 207 -7.98 -25.81 -9.15
C THR A 207 -8.62 -26.85 -10.04
N ARG A 208 -9.93 -27.04 -9.87
CA ARG A 208 -10.77 -27.72 -10.85
C ARG A 208 -11.93 -26.84 -11.26
N LYS A 209 -12.29 -26.93 -12.55
CA LYS A 209 -13.52 -26.34 -13.06
C LYS A 209 -14.72 -27.17 -12.58
N ILE A 210 -15.74 -26.51 -12.06
CA ILE A 210 -17.04 -27.11 -11.75
C ILE A 210 -17.97 -26.82 -12.95
N ASP A 211 -18.78 -27.80 -13.33
CA ASP A 211 -19.78 -27.60 -14.39
C ASP A 211 -20.74 -26.45 -14.02
N SER A 212 -21.05 -25.64 -15.03
CA SER A 212 -21.76 -24.37 -14.86
C SER A 212 -23.16 -24.54 -15.44
N ASP A 213 -24.20 -24.29 -14.64
CA ASP A 213 -25.60 -24.34 -15.08
C ASP A 213 -25.89 -23.22 -16.08
N HIS A 214 -26.92 -23.33 -16.92
CA HIS A 214 -27.36 -22.21 -17.75
C HIS A 214 -28.18 -21.23 -16.91
N GLU A 215 -27.86 -19.94 -16.95
CA GLU A 215 -28.70 -18.89 -16.37
C GLU A 215 -29.72 -18.47 -17.42
N VAL A 216 -31.00 -18.32 -17.06
CA VAL A 216 -32.00 -17.75 -17.97
C VAL A 216 -32.08 -16.25 -17.71
N ASP A 217 -31.88 -15.45 -18.76
CA ASP A 217 -32.05 -14.01 -18.67
C ASP A 217 -33.54 -13.69 -18.40
N LYS A 218 -33.83 -13.14 -17.21
CA LYS A 218 -35.19 -12.83 -16.76
C LYS A 218 -35.92 -11.85 -17.68
N ARG A 219 -35.20 -11.02 -18.46
CA ARG A 219 -35.81 -10.03 -19.37
C ARG A 219 -36.04 -10.56 -20.78
N SER A 220 -35.16 -11.43 -21.29
CA SER A 220 -35.23 -11.92 -22.67
C SER A 220 -35.69 -13.37 -22.80
N GLY A 221 -35.79 -14.12 -21.69
CA GLY A 221 -36.08 -15.55 -21.67
C GLY A 221 -35.00 -16.43 -22.32
N ARG A 222 -33.87 -15.83 -22.75
CA ARG A 222 -32.80 -16.54 -23.44
C ARG A 222 -31.84 -17.17 -22.45
N ALA A 223 -31.37 -18.38 -22.76
CA ALA A 223 -30.29 -19.02 -22.02
C ALA A 223 -29.00 -18.20 -22.17
N LYS A 224 -28.54 -17.62 -21.08
CA LYS A 224 -27.26 -16.95 -20.93
C LYS A 224 -26.28 -17.93 -20.29
N LYS A 225 -25.07 -18.01 -20.85
CA LYS A 225 -24.00 -18.80 -20.24
C LYS A 225 -23.66 -18.20 -18.87
N SER A 226 -23.81 -18.97 -17.80
CA SER A 226 -23.42 -18.54 -16.46
C SER A 226 -21.90 -18.33 -16.38
N SER A 227 -21.47 -17.60 -15.34
CA SER A 227 -20.06 -17.50 -15.03
C SER A 227 -19.49 -18.89 -14.71
N ASN A 228 -18.25 -19.15 -15.14
CA ASN A 228 -17.61 -20.43 -14.83
C ASN A 228 -17.39 -20.51 -13.32
N LYS A 229 -17.67 -21.68 -12.74
CA LYS A 229 -17.42 -21.98 -11.33
C LYS A 229 -16.09 -22.75 -11.19
N TYR A 230 -15.27 -22.36 -10.24
CA TYR A 230 -13.97 -22.97 -9.96
C TYR A 230 -13.88 -23.32 -8.49
N GLU A 231 -13.31 -24.48 -8.18
CA GLU A 231 -12.90 -24.86 -6.84
C GLU A 231 -11.38 -24.71 -6.74
N LEU A 232 -10.93 -23.98 -5.74
CA LEU A 232 -9.54 -23.69 -5.47
C LEU A 232 -9.02 -24.64 -4.39
N PHE A 233 -7.78 -25.07 -4.56
CA PHE A 233 -7.06 -25.92 -3.64
C PHE A 233 -6.07 -25.07 -2.87
N GLU A 234 -6.15 -25.14 -1.55
CA GLU A 234 -5.28 -24.39 -0.65
C GLU A 234 -3.95 -25.10 -0.49
N SER A 235 -2.84 -24.40 -0.74
CA SER A 235 -1.51 -24.87 -0.33
C SER A 235 -1.13 -26.30 -0.79
N PRO A 236 -1.27 -26.66 -2.08
CA PRO A 236 -0.87 -28.00 -2.54
C PRO A 236 0.65 -28.20 -2.48
N LEU A 237 1.11 -29.38 -2.05
CA LEU A 237 2.51 -29.78 -2.07
C LEU A 237 2.97 -30.12 -3.49
N THR A 238 4.20 -29.74 -3.86
CA THR A 238 4.82 -30.25 -5.08
C THR A 238 4.97 -31.78 -4.95
N PRO A 239 4.92 -32.55 -6.05
CA PRO A 239 5.16 -34.00 -5.97
C PRO A 239 6.53 -34.36 -5.39
N GLY A 240 7.54 -33.50 -5.61
CA GLY A 240 8.87 -33.69 -5.03
C GLY A 240 8.87 -33.49 -3.52
N ASP A 241 8.25 -32.40 -3.04
CA ASP A 241 8.18 -32.10 -1.60
C ASP A 241 7.29 -33.11 -0.85
N ALA A 242 6.25 -33.64 -1.50
CA ALA A 242 5.45 -34.73 -0.96
C ALA A 242 6.28 -36.00 -0.73
N GLU A 243 7.16 -36.35 -1.66
CA GLU A 243 8.06 -37.50 -1.53
C GLU A 243 9.17 -37.27 -0.49
N ASP A 244 9.72 -36.06 -0.44
CA ASP A 244 10.72 -35.66 0.56
C ASP A 244 10.12 -35.76 1.98
N LEU A 245 8.90 -35.21 2.18
CA LEU A 245 8.16 -35.33 3.44
C LEU A 245 7.87 -36.78 3.79
N LYS A 246 7.45 -37.58 2.81
CA LYS A 246 7.15 -39.01 2.99
C LYS A 246 8.38 -39.76 3.48
N THR A 247 9.52 -39.55 2.82
CA THR A 247 10.80 -40.15 3.16
C THR A 247 11.24 -39.75 4.57
N PHE A 248 11.15 -38.46 4.89
CA PHE A 248 11.49 -37.95 6.22
C PHE A 248 10.65 -38.62 7.31
N LEU A 249 9.31 -38.64 7.17
CA LEU A 249 8.41 -39.20 8.17
C LEU A 249 8.59 -40.71 8.36
N LEU A 250 8.81 -41.46 7.28
CA LEU A 250 9.10 -42.90 7.34
C LEU A 250 10.41 -43.18 8.09
N SER A 251 11.48 -42.43 7.81
CA SER A 251 12.76 -42.61 8.51
C SER A 251 12.71 -42.31 10.01
N HIS A 252 11.69 -41.58 10.47
CA HIS A 252 11.47 -41.23 11.87
C HIS A 252 10.29 -41.99 12.52
N GLY A 253 9.89 -43.12 11.93
CA GLY A 253 8.97 -44.07 12.56
C GLY A 253 7.53 -43.57 12.71
N ILE A 254 7.00 -42.89 11.68
CA ILE A 254 5.60 -42.44 11.68
C ILE A 254 4.60 -43.60 11.72
N GLN A 255 4.97 -44.80 11.29
CA GLN A 255 4.07 -45.97 11.30
C GLN A 255 3.93 -46.55 12.72
N GLU A 256 4.99 -46.49 13.53
CA GLU A 256 5.01 -46.98 14.90
C GLU A 256 4.57 -45.91 15.90
N SER A 257 5.00 -44.66 15.69
CA SER A 257 4.77 -43.55 16.63
C SER A 257 4.43 -42.22 15.93
N PRO A 258 3.23 -42.10 15.31
CA PRO A 258 2.87 -40.94 14.50
C PRO A 258 3.02 -39.59 15.21
N GLU A 259 2.60 -39.49 16.46
CA GLU A 259 2.67 -38.23 17.21
C GLU A 259 4.11 -37.78 17.48
N VAL A 260 5.02 -38.72 17.74
CA VAL A 260 6.43 -38.43 18.02
C VAL A 260 7.11 -37.95 16.74
N ALA A 261 6.90 -38.66 15.63
CA ALA A 261 7.41 -38.29 14.32
C ALA A 261 6.93 -36.89 13.88
N LEU A 262 5.64 -36.58 14.07
CA LEU A 262 5.11 -35.26 13.71
C LEU A 262 5.64 -34.14 14.61
N LYS A 263 5.75 -34.36 15.92
CA LYS A 263 6.36 -33.37 16.82
C LYS A 263 7.82 -33.08 16.47
N LEU A 264 8.57 -34.13 16.12
CA LEU A 264 9.93 -33.97 15.62
C LEU A 264 9.94 -33.13 14.35
N ALA A 265 9.14 -33.50 13.34
CA ALA A 265 9.03 -32.75 12.08
C ALA A 265 8.64 -31.27 12.31
N ILE A 266 7.74 -30.99 13.25
CA ILE A 266 7.36 -29.62 13.62
C ILE A 266 8.53 -28.86 14.26
N SER A 267 9.45 -29.51 14.95
CA SER A 267 10.62 -28.84 15.53
C SER A 267 11.80 -28.71 14.54
N THR A 268 11.87 -29.58 13.54
CA THR A 268 12.95 -29.67 12.55
C THR A 268 12.97 -28.48 11.59
N ASN A 269 14.16 -28.06 11.15
CA ASN A 269 14.30 -27.02 10.13
C ASN A 269 13.70 -27.51 8.79
N PRO A 270 12.86 -26.73 8.08
CA PRO A 270 12.30 -27.15 6.79
C PRO A 270 13.35 -27.58 5.75
N LYS A 271 14.59 -27.09 5.84
CA LYS A 271 15.71 -27.53 4.98
C LYS A 271 16.19 -28.96 5.20
N GLU A 272 15.87 -29.54 6.35
CA GLU A 272 16.16 -30.95 6.66
C GLU A 272 15.01 -31.87 6.23
N ILE A 273 13.83 -31.30 5.94
CA ILE A 273 12.65 -32.04 5.47
C ILE A 273 12.56 -31.98 3.93
N PHE A 274 12.68 -30.79 3.36
CA PHE A 274 12.60 -30.57 1.90
C PHE A 274 13.97 -30.34 1.28
N GLN A 275 14.12 -30.71 0.01
CA GLN A 275 15.34 -30.42 -0.74
C GLN A 275 15.48 -28.93 -1.10
N TYR A 276 16.71 -28.41 -0.98
CA TYR A 276 17.11 -27.07 -1.42
C TYR A 276 18.38 -27.11 -2.27
N PRO A 277 18.40 -26.51 -3.49
CA PRO A 277 17.27 -25.93 -4.21
C PRO A 277 16.14 -26.94 -4.46
N VAL A 278 14.93 -26.44 -4.76
CA VAL A 278 13.75 -27.29 -5.00
C VAL A 278 14.05 -28.35 -6.07
N ARG A 279 13.51 -29.56 -5.86
CA ARG A 279 13.66 -30.69 -6.78
C ARG A 279 13.12 -30.33 -8.17
N ARG A 280 13.80 -30.81 -9.21
CA ARG A 280 13.31 -30.68 -10.59
C ARG A 280 12.20 -31.69 -10.86
N PRO A 281 11.22 -31.37 -11.71
CA PRO A 281 10.24 -32.37 -12.15
C PRO A 281 10.96 -33.55 -12.82
N SER A 282 10.49 -34.77 -12.56
CA SER A 282 10.94 -35.96 -13.27
C SER A 282 10.46 -35.92 -14.73
N GLU A 283 11.07 -36.71 -15.60
CA GLU A 283 10.67 -36.79 -17.03
C GLU A 283 9.19 -37.20 -17.19
N ASP A 284 8.68 -38.02 -16.26
CA ASP A 284 7.29 -38.48 -16.24
C ASP A 284 6.30 -37.49 -15.62
N PHE A 285 6.75 -36.34 -15.09
CA PHE A 285 5.86 -35.35 -14.47
C PHE A 285 4.75 -34.88 -15.43
N THR A 286 5.07 -34.74 -16.72
CA THR A 286 4.08 -34.34 -17.75
C THR A 286 2.98 -35.37 -18.00
N LYS A 287 3.21 -36.64 -17.62
CA LYS A 287 2.25 -37.73 -17.71
C LYS A 287 1.42 -37.89 -16.43
N MET A 288 1.83 -37.24 -15.33
CA MET A 288 1.13 -37.33 -14.06
C MET A 288 -0.22 -36.62 -14.14
N ILE A 289 -1.26 -37.27 -13.60
CA ILE A 289 -2.57 -36.64 -13.46
C ILE A 289 -2.50 -35.71 -12.24
N PRO A 290 -2.77 -34.40 -12.38
CA PRO A 290 -2.77 -33.48 -11.26
C PRO A 290 -3.75 -33.90 -10.17
N ARG A 291 -3.28 -33.90 -8.91
CA ARG A 291 -4.09 -34.25 -7.74
C ARG A 291 -3.80 -33.29 -6.59
N TYR A 292 -4.82 -32.89 -5.87
CA TYR A 292 -4.65 -32.07 -4.69
C TYR A 292 -3.96 -32.88 -3.57
N GLN A 293 -2.66 -32.63 -3.38
CA GLN A 293 -1.83 -33.27 -2.36
C GLN A 293 -1.51 -32.26 -1.26
N THR A 294 -1.84 -32.60 -0.01
CA THR A 294 -1.54 -31.78 1.17
C THR A 294 -0.65 -32.53 2.15
N VAL A 295 -0.08 -31.83 3.12
CA VAL A 295 0.65 -32.45 4.24
C VAL A 295 -0.24 -33.48 4.96
N GLN A 296 -1.50 -33.13 5.22
CA GLN A 296 -2.49 -34.03 5.82
C GLN A 296 -2.76 -35.27 4.95
N TYR A 297 -2.77 -35.11 3.61
CA TYR A 297 -2.92 -36.25 2.70
C TYR A 297 -1.75 -37.22 2.83
N VAL A 298 -0.50 -36.73 2.81
CA VAL A 298 0.71 -37.56 2.94
C VAL A 298 0.73 -38.28 4.29
N ILE A 299 0.45 -37.58 5.39
CA ILE A 299 0.42 -38.17 6.73
C ILE A 299 -0.67 -39.25 6.81
N ARG A 300 -1.87 -38.97 6.28
CA ARG A 300 -2.98 -39.94 6.26
C ARG A 300 -2.63 -41.20 5.48
N GLU A 301 -1.93 -41.07 4.35
CA GLU A 301 -1.47 -42.21 3.55
C GLU A 301 -0.49 -43.09 4.35
N LEU A 302 0.46 -42.47 5.06
CA LEU A 302 1.47 -43.18 5.84
C LEU A 302 0.92 -43.87 7.09
N VAL A 303 -0.01 -43.21 7.78
CA VAL A 303 -0.64 -43.73 9.02
C VAL A 303 -1.74 -44.74 8.70
N GLY A 304 -2.35 -44.67 7.52
CA GLY A 304 -3.37 -45.62 7.05
C GLY A 304 -4.78 -45.41 7.61
N HIS A 305 -4.99 -44.41 8.48
CA HIS A 305 -6.31 -44.07 9.02
C HIS A 305 -6.57 -42.55 9.03
N ARG A 306 -7.82 -42.14 9.28
CA ARG A 306 -8.19 -40.72 9.36
C ARG A 306 -7.46 -40.03 10.50
N LEU A 307 -7.02 -38.80 10.26
CA LEU A 307 -6.39 -37.94 11.26
C LEU A 307 -7.50 -37.29 12.10
N ILE A 308 -7.55 -37.58 13.40
CA ILE A 308 -8.58 -37.09 14.32
C ILE A 308 -7.89 -36.59 15.59
N GLY A 309 -8.48 -35.59 16.24
CA GLY A 309 -8.02 -35.07 17.53
C GLY A 309 -6.58 -34.57 17.46
N LYS A 310 -5.76 -35.05 18.39
CA LYS A 310 -4.35 -34.61 18.54
C LYS A 310 -3.52 -34.82 17.28
N LEU A 311 -3.71 -35.94 16.58
CA LEU A 311 -2.97 -36.24 15.36
C LEU A 311 -3.34 -35.29 14.22
N GLY A 312 -4.63 -34.92 14.11
CA GLY A 312 -5.10 -33.90 13.17
C GLY A 312 -4.45 -32.54 13.45
N ASN A 313 -4.48 -32.09 14.70
CA ASN A 313 -3.90 -30.81 15.10
C ASN A 313 -2.38 -30.76 14.83
N LEU A 314 -1.64 -31.84 15.06
CA LEU A 314 -0.21 -31.92 14.73
C LEU A 314 0.03 -31.86 13.22
N ALA A 315 -0.82 -32.52 12.42
CA ALA A 315 -0.73 -32.45 10.97
C ALA A 315 -0.99 -31.03 10.45
N ASP A 316 -1.97 -30.32 11.02
CA ASP A 316 -2.26 -28.93 10.67
C ASP A 316 -1.12 -27.99 11.08
N GLN A 317 -0.55 -28.16 12.27
CA GLN A 317 0.64 -27.41 12.70
C GLN A 317 1.84 -27.64 11.77
N LEU A 318 2.05 -28.87 11.32
CA LEU A 318 3.11 -29.17 10.36
C LEU A 318 2.82 -28.55 8.99
N ALA A 319 1.58 -28.60 8.51
CA ALA A 319 1.17 -27.95 7.26
C ALA A 319 1.39 -26.44 7.33
N ASP A 320 1.01 -25.83 8.44
CA ASP A 320 1.21 -24.42 8.72
C ASP A 320 2.68 -24.02 8.70
N ARG A 321 3.55 -24.82 9.33
CA ARG A 321 5.00 -24.57 9.32
C ARG A 321 5.62 -24.71 7.94
N LEU A 322 5.17 -25.69 7.14
CA LEU A 322 5.81 -26.04 5.88
C LEU A 322 5.28 -25.26 4.66
N VAL A 323 4.00 -24.90 4.67
CA VAL A 323 3.30 -24.42 3.46
C VAL A 323 2.44 -23.18 3.72
N THR A 324 1.75 -23.08 4.86
CA THR A 324 0.64 -22.11 5.04
C THR A 324 1.01 -20.82 5.78
N GLN A 325 1.89 -20.85 6.80
CA GLN A 325 2.17 -19.69 7.66
C GLN A 325 3.44 -18.91 7.26
N GLY A 326 3.36 -17.58 7.43
CA GLY A 326 4.50 -16.68 7.61
C GLY A 326 4.94 -15.93 6.36
N ASP A 327 5.27 -16.64 5.28
CA ASP A 327 6.02 -16.04 4.17
C ASP A 327 5.15 -15.78 2.94
N PHE A 328 4.97 -14.51 2.59
CA PHE A 328 4.28 -14.11 1.37
C PHE A 328 4.93 -12.87 0.73
N ILE A 329 4.75 -12.76 -0.58
CA ILE A 329 5.11 -11.59 -1.37
C ILE A 329 3.82 -10.80 -1.60
N LEU A 330 3.84 -9.52 -1.26
CA LEU A 330 2.77 -8.59 -1.62
C LEU A 330 3.05 -8.06 -3.02
N VAL A 331 2.13 -8.33 -3.95
CA VAL A 331 2.23 -7.88 -5.34
C VAL A 331 1.16 -6.82 -5.57
N SER A 332 1.56 -5.61 -5.94
CA SER A 332 0.61 -4.52 -6.15
C SER A 332 -0.35 -4.81 -7.31
N TRP A 333 -1.56 -4.28 -7.23
CA TRP A 333 -2.49 -4.27 -8.35
C TRP A 333 -1.90 -3.59 -9.56
N TYR A 334 -1.14 -2.53 -9.33
CA TYR A 334 -0.43 -1.79 -10.36
C TYR A 334 0.55 -2.69 -11.14
N PHE A 335 1.35 -3.50 -10.44
CA PHE A 335 2.27 -4.45 -11.06
C PHE A 335 1.52 -5.48 -11.91
N LEU A 336 0.44 -6.07 -11.39
CA LEU A 336 -0.34 -7.08 -12.13
C LEU A 336 -1.07 -6.50 -13.35
N LYS A 337 -1.58 -5.26 -13.26
CA LYS A 337 -2.36 -4.65 -14.35
C LYS A 337 -1.51 -3.97 -15.41
N HIS A 338 -0.36 -3.41 -15.04
CA HIS A 338 0.43 -2.58 -15.95
C HIS A 338 1.81 -3.16 -16.28
N TRP A 339 2.48 -3.83 -15.33
CA TRP A 339 3.81 -4.39 -15.57
C TRP A 339 3.79 -5.83 -16.08
N LEU A 340 2.95 -6.70 -15.52
CA LEU A 340 2.85 -8.09 -15.94
C LEU A 340 2.51 -8.25 -17.44
N PRO A 341 1.58 -7.49 -18.05
CA PRO A 341 1.29 -7.62 -19.47
C PRO A 341 2.45 -7.21 -20.39
N VAL A 342 3.26 -6.23 -19.99
CA VAL A 342 4.37 -5.71 -20.82
C VAL A 342 5.67 -6.49 -20.64
N LEU A 343 5.94 -6.99 -19.42
CA LEU A 343 7.11 -7.84 -19.14
C LEU A 343 6.88 -9.29 -19.57
N GLY A 344 5.63 -9.76 -19.48
CA GLY A 344 5.28 -11.18 -19.57
C GLY A 344 5.57 -11.95 -18.29
N ALA A 345 4.92 -13.10 -18.14
CA ALA A 345 4.91 -13.87 -16.89
C ALA A 345 6.32 -14.24 -16.38
N ASP A 346 7.22 -14.67 -17.25
CA ASP A 346 8.53 -15.17 -16.82
C ASP A 346 9.46 -14.06 -16.32
N ALA A 347 9.54 -12.93 -17.03
CA ALA A 347 10.34 -11.79 -16.59
C ALA A 347 9.72 -11.11 -15.36
N ALA A 348 8.39 -11.01 -15.29
CA ALA A 348 7.69 -10.50 -14.11
C ALA A 348 7.93 -11.39 -12.88
N MET A 349 7.87 -12.71 -13.02
CA MET A 349 8.15 -13.64 -11.91
C MET A 349 9.62 -13.62 -11.49
N PHE A 350 10.55 -13.41 -12.44
CA PHE A 350 11.96 -13.19 -12.12
C PHE A 350 12.16 -11.99 -11.18
N VAL A 351 11.45 -10.87 -11.43
CA VAL A 351 11.44 -9.71 -10.52
C VAL A 351 10.94 -10.09 -9.13
N LEU A 352 9.80 -10.79 -9.04
CA LEU A 352 9.22 -11.20 -7.75
C LEU A 352 10.14 -12.16 -6.97
N VAL A 353 10.77 -13.10 -7.66
CA VAL A 353 11.75 -14.04 -7.07
C VAL A 353 12.95 -13.30 -6.50
N LEU A 354 13.46 -12.28 -7.20
CA LEU A 354 14.57 -11.46 -6.71
C LEU A 354 14.17 -10.57 -5.53
N ARG A 355 12.97 -9.96 -5.58
CA ARG A 355 12.42 -9.18 -4.46
C ARG A 355 12.26 -10.01 -3.20
N ASN A 356 11.85 -11.27 -3.32
CA ASN A 356 11.77 -12.20 -2.20
C ASN A 356 13.13 -12.52 -1.55
N MET A 357 14.24 -12.25 -2.24
CA MET A 357 15.60 -12.45 -1.70
C MET A 357 16.19 -11.15 -1.11
N CYS A 358 15.47 -10.04 -1.23
CA CYS A 358 15.82 -8.76 -0.61
C CYS A 358 15.22 -8.70 0.79
N TYR A 359 15.83 -7.93 1.70
CA TYR A 359 15.23 -7.65 3.01
C TYR A 359 15.54 -6.23 3.46
N PHE A 360 14.77 -5.78 4.44
CA PHE A 360 15.05 -4.59 5.23
C PHE A 360 15.16 -5.01 6.68
N ASN A 361 16.26 -4.64 7.32
CA ASN A 361 16.42 -4.75 8.76
C ASN A 361 16.00 -3.40 9.36
N ASP A 362 14.91 -3.39 10.11
CA ASP A 362 14.35 -2.20 10.75
C ASP A 362 15.21 -1.70 11.92
N GLU A 363 15.87 -2.60 12.64
CA GLU A 363 16.73 -2.25 13.78
C GLU A 363 18.05 -1.59 13.33
N THR A 364 18.65 -2.07 12.23
CA THR A 364 19.92 -1.54 11.72
C THR A 364 19.76 -0.55 10.58
N GLY A 365 18.56 -0.47 9.99
CA GLY A 365 18.31 0.25 8.74
C GLY A 365 18.96 -0.42 7.51
N GLU A 366 19.52 -1.62 7.63
CA GLU A 366 20.18 -2.31 6.51
C GLU A 366 19.15 -2.65 5.44
N VAL A 367 19.31 -2.03 4.27
CA VAL A 367 18.56 -2.38 3.07
C VAL A 367 19.43 -3.31 2.24
N ARG A 368 19.05 -4.58 2.16
CA ARG A 368 19.68 -5.52 1.23
C ARG A 368 18.84 -5.62 -0.04
N ASP A 369 19.25 -4.87 -1.06
CA ASP A 369 18.69 -4.86 -2.41
C ASP A 369 19.60 -5.56 -3.44
N GLU A 370 20.76 -6.08 -3.00
CA GLU A 370 21.69 -6.83 -3.84
C GLU A 370 21.64 -8.34 -3.56
N VAL A 371 21.42 -9.12 -4.63
CA VAL A 371 21.15 -10.55 -4.57
C VAL A 371 22.11 -11.33 -5.47
N TRP A 372 22.70 -12.39 -4.91
CA TRP A 372 23.49 -13.37 -5.67
C TRP A 372 22.63 -14.55 -6.10
N MET A 373 22.69 -14.91 -7.39
CA MET A 373 22.14 -16.15 -7.92
C MET A 373 23.27 -17.04 -8.46
N ASN A 374 23.45 -18.20 -7.84
CA ASN A 374 24.44 -19.19 -8.23
C ASN A 374 23.93 -20.04 -9.41
N GLY A 375 24.83 -20.44 -10.32
CA GLY A 375 24.49 -21.31 -11.47
C GLY A 375 23.99 -20.58 -12.72
N GLY A 376 24.15 -19.25 -12.76
CA GLY A 376 24.02 -18.45 -13.96
C GLY A 376 22.60 -18.42 -14.54
N TYR A 377 22.50 -18.29 -15.87
CA TYR A 377 21.20 -18.28 -16.55
C TYR A 377 20.48 -19.63 -16.50
N GLU A 378 21.24 -20.72 -16.41
CA GLU A 378 20.67 -22.06 -16.33
C GLU A 378 19.93 -22.27 -15.01
N ALA A 379 20.52 -21.86 -13.88
CA ALA A 379 19.84 -21.94 -12.59
C ALA A 379 18.57 -21.08 -12.55
N ILE A 380 18.61 -19.87 -13.13
CA ILE A 380 17.44 -18.99 -13.23
C ILE A 380 16.34 -19.65 -14.07
N ALA A 381 16.69 -20.17 -15.24
CA ALA A 381 15.75 -20.84 -16.13
C ALA A 381 15.11 -22.06 -15.46
N ASN A 382 15.91 -22.91 -14.82
CA ASN A 382 15.43 -24.07 -14.08
C ASN A 382 14.50 -23.67 -12.93
N ARG A 383 14.84 -22.60 -12.19
CA ARG A 383 14.00 -22.10 -11.09
C ARG A 383 12.64 -21.60 -11.58
N LEU A 384 12.58 -21.00 -12.77
CA LEU A 384 11.34 -20.46 -13.36
C LEU A 384 10.56 -21.49 -14.20
N GLY A 385 11.08 -22.72 -14.38
CA GLY A 385 10.46 -23.73 -15.25
C GLY A 385 10.61 -23.43 -16.74
N ILE A 386 11.69 -22.72 -17.13
CA ILE A 386 11.98 -22.33 -18.51
C ILE A 386 12.93 -23.35 -19.14
N ASN A 387 12.48 -24.00 -20.22
CA ASN A 387 13.23 -25.05 -20.91
C ASN A 387 14.53 -24.56 -21.58
N ASN A 388 14.55 -23.31 -22.06
CA ASN A 388 15.69 -22.76 -22.80
C ASN A 388 16.34 -21.59 -22.03
N PRO A 389 17.51 -21.80 -21.40
CA PRO A 389 18.21 -20.76 -20.65
C PRO A 389 18.59 -19.51 -21.47
N ARG A 390 18.64 -19.62 -22.81
CA ARG A 390 18.89 -18.46 -23.68
C ARG A 390 17.77 -17.41 -23.60
N VAL A 391 16.55 -17.81 -23.20
CA VAL A 391 15.46 -16.86 -22.98
C VAL A 391 15.83 -15.87 -21.88
N VAL A 392 16.34 -16.39 -20.75
CA VAL A 392 16.82 -15.56 -19.63
C VAL A 392 18.01 -14.70 -20.05
N ALA A 393 18.94 -15.26 -20.83
CA ALA A 393 20.09 -14.50 -21.33
C ALA A 393 19.68 -13.31 -22.22
N ASN A 394 18.54 -13.36 -22.89
CA ASN A 394 18.04 -12.27 -23.74
C ASN A 394 17.37 -11.14 -22.94
N TRP A 395 17.01 -11.37 -21.67
CA TRP A 395 16.39 -10.35 -20.82
C TRP A 395 17.37 -9.31 -20.31
N LEU A 396 18.68 -9.61 -20.35
CA LEU A 396 19.72 -8.78 -19.79
C LEU A 396 20.70 -8.37 -20.89
N PRO A 397 21.34 -7.19 -20.79
CA PRO A 397 22.36 -6.78 -21.73
C PRO A 397 23.49 -7.81 -21.84
N VAL A 398 24.13 -7.89 -23.02
CA VAL A 398 25.27 -8.79 -23.24
C VAL A 398 26.48 -8.28 -22.44
N ARG A 399 27.14 -9.15 -21.66
CA ARG A 399 28.37 -8.80 -20.91
C ARG A 399 29.65 -9.20 -21.63
N ILE A 400 29.58 -10.23 -22.47
CA ILE A 400 30.72 -10.79 -23.21
C ILE A 400 30.38 -10.64 -24.70
N ASP A 401 31.01 -9.68 -25.37
CA ASP A 401 30.87 -9.51 -26.81
C ASP A 401 31.44 -10.72 -27.54
N ARG A 402 30.57 -11.64 -27.96
CA ARG A 402 30.96 -12.79 -28.77
C ARG A 402 30.77 -12.47 -30.26
N GLY A 403 31.77 -11.81 -30.84
CA GLY A 403 32.10 -11.90 -32.27
C GLY A 403 31.15 -11.22 -33.28
N LYS A 404 31.68 -11.07 -34.51
CA LYS A 404 31.22 -10.21 -35.61
C LYS A 404 29.69 -10.20 -35.81
N ARG A 405 29.08 -9.02 -35.64
CA ARG A 405 27.74 -8.71 -36.19
C ARG A 405 27.79 -8.81 -37.71
N LYS A 406 26.77 -9.41 -38.33
CA LYS A 406 26.63 -9.39 -39.79
C LYS A 406 26.37 -7.95 -40.25
N ASP A 407 27.06 -7.50 -41.29
CA ASP A 407 26.92 -6.13 -41.82
C ASP A 407 25.53 -5.84 -42.41
N LYS A 408 24.77 -6.87 -42.78
CA LYS A 408 23.36 -6.77 -43.19
C LYS A 408 22.49 -7.69 -42.37
N LEU A 409 21.54 -7.11 -41.64
CA LEU A 409 20.50 -7.82 -40.89
C LEU A 409 19.22 -7.87 -41.72
N SER A 410 18.48 -9.00 -41.66
CA SER A 410 17.14 -9.06 -42.24
C SER A 410 16.16 -8.25 -41.38
N GLU A 411 15.07 -7.75 -41.99
CA GLU A 411 14.01 -7.01 -41.29
C GLU A 411 13.49 -7.78 -40.06
N ARG A 412 13.19 -9.09 -40.21
CA ARG A 412 12.80 -9.96 -39.09
C ARG A 412 13.83 -10.02 -37.96
N THR A 413 15.12 -9.93 -38.29
CA THR A 413 16.18 -9.90 -37.27
C THR A 413 16.21 -8.56 -36.56
N VAL A 414 16.01 -7.45 -37.29
CA VAL A 414 15.91 -6.11 -36.71
C VAL A 414 14.71 -6.02 -35.77
N GLU A 415 13.53 -6.50 -36.19
CA GLU A 415 12.33 -6.52 -35.35
C GLU A 415 12.51 -7.32 -34.05
N GLU A 416 13.15 -8.50 -34.13
CA GLU A 416 13.42 -9.33 -32.96
C GLU A 416 14.44 -8.68 -32.02
N LEU A 417 15.46 -8.00 -32.55
CA LEU A 417 16.41 -7.22 -31.75
C LEU A 417 15.71 -6.04 -31.06
N SER A 418 14.87 -5.29 -31.78
CA SER A 418 14.08 -4.20 -31.21
C SER A 418 13.11 -4.71 -30.13
N ARG A 419 12.48 -5.86 -30.33
CA ARG A 419 11.62 -6.49 -29.32
C ARG A 419 12.39 -6.87 -28.06
N ARG A 420 13.61 -7.40 -28.20
CA ARG A 420 14.49 -7.73 -27.06
C ARG A 420 14.95 -6.49 -26.33
N GLN A 421 15.37 -5.46 -27.07
CA GLN A 421 15.80 -4.19 -26.48
C GLN A 421 14.70 -3.59 -25.62
N ARG A 422 13.46 -3.52 -26.13
CA ARG A 422 12.31 -3.04 -25.35
C ARG A 422 12.12 -3.80 -24.04
N LEU A 423 12.23 -5.14 -24.04
CA LEU A 423 12.11 -5.92 -22.82
C LEU A 423 13.28 -5.66 -21.85
N GLN A 424 14.49 -5.50 -22.37
CA GLN A 424 15.67 -5.15 -21.56
C GLN A 424 15.50 -3.78 -20.90
N ASP A 425 15.04 -2.79 -21.65
CA ASP A 425 14.80 -1.43 -21.16
C ASP A 425 13.76 -1.46 -20.03
N LEU A 426 12.62 -2.15 -20.23
CA LEU A 426 11.58 -2.29 -19.21
C LEU A 426 12.06 -3.06 -17.98
N LEU A 427 12.80 -4.17 -18.16
CA LEU A 427 13.29 -4.97 -17.03
C LEU A 427 14.39 -4.25 -16.25
N SER A 428 15.19 -3.39 -16.91
CA SER A 428 16.26 -2.62 -16.27
C SER A 428 15.75 -1.65 -15.19
N LEU A 429 14.48 -1.23 -15.26
CA LEU A 429 13.82 -0.45 -14.22
C LEU A 429 13.63 -1.25 -12.91
N PHE A 430 13.70 -2.57 -12.98
CA PHE A 430 13.56 -3.47 -11.83
C PHE A 430 14.85 -4.13 -11.40
N VAL A 431 15.67 -4.54 -12.36
CA VAL A 431 16.80 -5.43 -12.10
C VAL A 431 17.99 -5.00 -12.93
N GLU A 432 19.08 -4.66 -12.24
CA GLU A 432 20.37 -4.38 -12.85
C GLU A 432 21.36 -5.49 -12.49
N ARG A 433 22.04 -6.06 -13.49
CA ARG A 433 23.10 -7.03 -13.23
C ARG A 433 24.43 -6.33 -12.97
N THR A 434 24.82 -6.22 -11.70
CA THR A 434 25.99 -5.46 -11.26
C THR A 434 27.29 -6.24 -11.31
N ASP A 435 27.28 -7.55 -11.01
CA ASP A 435 28.51 -8.32 -10.90
C ASP A 435 28.36 -9.80 -11.30
N HIS A 436 29.49 -10.50 -11.40
CA HIS A 436 29.58 -11.92 -11.68
C HIS A 436 30.81 -12.55 -11.05
N ARG A 437 30.69 -13.83 -10.70
CA ARG A 437 31.83 -14.65 -10.27
C ARG A 437 31.73 -16.04 -10.87
N ILE A 438 32.85 -16.74 -10.91
CA ILE A 438 32.91 -18.15 -11.28
C ILE A 438 33.12 -18.93 -9.98
N ASN A 439 32.24 -19.88 -9.70
CA ASN A 439 32.38 -20.75 -8.54
C ASN A 439 33.46 -21.81 -8.80
N SER A 440 33.90 -22.54 -7.76
CA SER A 440 34.90 -23.61 -7.84
C SER A 440 34.58 -24.69 -8.88
N GLU A 441 33.30 -24.92 -9.17
CA GLU A 441 32.79 -25.87 -10.17
C GLU A 441 32.79 -25.31 -11.61
N GLY A 442 33.28 -24.09 -11.85
CA GLY A 442 33.25 -23.44 -13.16
C GLY A 442 31.91 -22.80 -13.53
N ASN A 443 30.90 -22.90 -12.66
CA ASN A 443 29.58 -22.31 -12.88
C ASN A 443 29.59 -20.80 -12.62
N TYR A 444 29.00 -20.03 -13.54
CA TYR A 444 28.79 -18.60 -13.35
C TYR A 444 27.79 -18.33 -12.24
N SER A 445 28.00 -17.26 -11.48
CA SER A 445 27.03 -16.68 -10.56
C SER A 445 26.85 -15.21 -10.92
N TRP A 446 25.62 -14.70 -10.84
CA TRP A 446 25.30 -13.32 -11.16
C TRP A 446 24.86 -12.57 -9.90
N LYS A 447 25.32 -11.33 -9.76
CA LYS A 447 24.84 -10.39 -8.76
C LYS A 447 23.87 -9.41 -9.41
N PHE A 448 22.74 -9.19 -8.77
CA PHE A 448 21.68 -8.30 -9.21
C PHE A 448 21.41 -7.24 -8.16
N LYS A 449 21.26 -5.98 -8.58
CA LYS A 449 20.63 -4.92 -7.80
C LYS A 449 19.15 -4.86 -8.15
N VAL A 450 18.29 -4.80 -7.14
CA VAL A 450 16.85 -5.06 -7.28
C VAL A 450 16.03 -3.89 -6.74
N GLN A 451 15.18 -3.34 -7.59
CA GLN A 451 14.22 -2.31 -7.21
C GLN A 451 13.04 -2.93 -6.44
N ARG A 452 12.91 -2.58 -5.16
CA ARG A 452 11.91 -3.16 -4.24
C ARG A 452 10.50 -2.60 -4.41
N VAL A 453 10.36 -1.35 -4.83
CA VAL A 453 9.08 -0.65 -5.04
C VAL A 453 8.79 -0.56 -6.53
N ASP A 454 7.52 -0.64 -6.93
CA ASP A 454 7.16 -0.54 -8.34
C ASP A 454 7.50 0.85 -8.93
N PRO A 455 8.29 0.90 -10.02
CA PRO A 455 8.44 2.10 -10.82
C PRO A 455 7.13 2.36 -11.58
N LEU A 456 6.90 3.63 -11.95
CA LEU A 456 5.84 3.95 -12.91
C LEU A 456 6.25 3.42 -14.29
N THR A 457 5.25 3.04 -15.10
CA THR A 457 5.53 2.72 -16.50
C THR A 457 5.96 4.01 -17.20
N PRO A 458 6.74 3.94 -18.30
CA PRO A 458 7.14 5.15 -19.03
C PRO A 458 5.94 6.04 -19.40
N GLN A 459 4.81 5.43 -19.79
CA GLN A 459 3.56 6.13 -20.07
C GLN A 459 2.99 6.85 -18.83
N HIS A 460 2.88 6.16 -17.70
CA HIS A 460 2.38 6.77 -16.47
C HIS A 460 3.34 7.82 -15.89
N GLN A 461 4.65 7.69 -16.15
CA GLN A 461 5.62 8.73 -15.81
C GLN A 461 5.37 10.00 -16.63
N THR A 462 5.08 9.90 -17.93
CA THR A 462 4.68 11.04 -18.75
C THR A 462 3.38 11.67 -18.24
N ILE A 463 2.37 10.86 -17.88
CA ILE A 463 1.11 11.37 -17.28
C ILE A 463 1.39 12.09 -15.96
N GLN A 464 2.27 11.56 -15.12
CA GLN A 464 2.64 12.18 -13.86
C GLN A 464 3.30 13.54 -14.11
N GLN A 465 4.21 13.62 -15.08
CA GLN A 465 4.88 14.86 -15.47
C GLN A 465 3.91 15.88 -16.05
N ALA A 466 2.99 15.46 -16.92
CA ALA A 466 1.97 16.33 -17.50
C ALA A 466 1.03 16.88 -16.43
N ALA A 467 0.54 16.03 -15.52
CA ALA A 467 -0.29 16.45 -14.39
C ALA A 467 0.45 17.42 -13.47
N SER A 468 1.70 17.11 -13.11
CA SER A 468 2.52 17.99 -12.26
C SER A 468 2.79 19.34 -12.93
N CYS A 469 3.11 19.34 -14.22
CA CYS A 469 3.33 20.54 -15.01
C CYS A 469 2.06 21.40 -15.08
N LEU A 470 0.90 20.78 -15.28
CA LEU A 470 -0.40 21.46 -15.32
C LEU A 470 -0.69 22.17 -14.00
N PHE A 471 -0.49 21.50 -12.85
CA PHE A 471 -0.69 22.11 -11.53
C PHE A 471 0.30 23.23 -11.22
N VAL A 472 1.59 23.04 -11.52
CA VAL A 472 2.61 24.08 -11.28
C VAL A 472 2.40 25.30 -12.18
N LYS A 473 2.09 25.08 -13.46
CA LYS A 473 1.82 26.18 -14.40
C LYS A 473 0.54 26.92 -14.02
N SER A 474 -0.53 26.21 -13.62
CA SER A 474 -1.77 26.85 -13.21
C SER A 474 -1.60 27.69 -11.94
N GLU A 475 -0.80 27.22 -10.98
CA GLU A 475 -0.40 28.00 -9.80
C GLU A 475 0.38 29.25 -10.17
N SER A 476 1.46 29.09 -10.96
CA SER A 476 2.35 30.20 -11.31
C SER A 476 1.67 31.31 -12.12
N LEU A 477 0.60 30.96 -12.84
CA LEU A 477 -0.18 31.87 -13.68
C LEU A 477 -1.52 32.25 -13.05
N CYS A 478 -1.77 31.86 -11.79
CA CYS A 478 -2.97 32.16 -11.01
C CYS A 478 -4.28 31.75 -11.71
N VAL A 479 -4.30 30.59 -12.38
CA VAL A 479 -5.49 30.01 -13.05
C VAL A 479 -5.93 28.70 -12.38
N GLN A 480 -5.61 28.50 -11.11
CA GLN A 480 -5.99 27.31 -10.34
C GLN A 480 -7.51 27.18 -10.19
N ASP A 481 -8.22 28.27 -9.90
CA ASP A 481 -9.67 28.27 -9.76
C ASP A 481 -10.37 27.96 -11.08
N GLU A 482 -9.84 28.49 -12.20
CA GLU A 482 -10.31 28.17 -13.54
C GLU A 482 -10.07 26.69 -13.87
N LEU A 483 -8.92 26.14 -13.49
CA LEU A 483 -8.61 24.72 -13.65
C LEU A 483 -9.56 23.86 -12.81
N GLY A 484 -9.82 24.23 -11.55
CA GLY A 484 -10.76 23.55 -10.66
C GLY A 484 -12.19 23.58 -11.20
N SER A 485 -12.62 24.75 -11.70
CA SER A 485 -13.90 24.95 -12.38
C SER A 485 -14.01 24.06 -13.63
N TRP A 486 -12.99 24.05 -14.50
CA TRP A 486 -12.94 23.18 -15.68
C TRP A 486 -13.02 21.69 -15.30
N ILE A 487 -12.27 21.24 -14.29
CA ILE A 487 -12.32 19.86 -13.79
C ILE A 487 -13.74 19.51 -13.29
N SER A 488 -14.44 20.47 -12.68
CA SER A 488 -15.80 20.29 -12.18
C SER A 488 -16.84 20.03 -13.29
N TYR A 489 -16.62 20.59 -14.48
CA TYR A 489 -17.47 20.43 -15.66
C TYR A 489 -17.18 19.14 -16.46
N LEU A 490 -16.11 18.42 -16.15
CA LEU A 490 -15.85 17.10 -16.74
C LEU A 490 -16.90 16.09 -16.21
N GLY A 491 -17.99 15.88 -16.96
CA GLY A 491 -19.06 14.95 -16.60
C GLY A 491 -18.58 13.57 -16.12
N ASN A 492 -19.37 12.91 -15.26
CA ASN A 492 -19.04 11.59 -14.69
C ASN A 492 -18.98 10.45 -15.74
N ASP A 493 -19.40 10.72 -16.98
CA ASP A 493 -19.60 9.71 -18.04
C ASP A 493 -18.37 9.43 -18.91
N CYS A 494 -17.16 9.45 -18.35
CA CYS A 494 -16.02 8.76 -18.96
C CYS A 494 -16.03 7.24 -18.70
N ALA A 495 -17.07 6.73 -18.02
CA ALA A 495 -17.16 5.34 -17.58
C ALA A 495 -18.40 4.60 -18.12
N GLN A 496 -18.65 4.61 -19.43
CA GLN A 496 -19.48 3.56 -20.06
C GLN A 496 -18.86 3.06 -21.37
N ARG A 497 -18.56 1.75 -21.41
CA ARG A 497 -18.27 1.04 -22.68
C ARG A 497 -19.47 1.21 -23.62
N PRO A 498 -19.27 1.43 -24.93
CA PRO A 498 -20.36 1.31 -25.88
C PRO A 498 -20.87 -0.13 -25.82
N GLN A 499 -22.10 -0.33 -25.32
CA GLN A 499 -22.82 -1.54 -25.65
C GLN A 499 -23.06 -1.49 -27.16
N ALA A 500 -22.42 -2.39 -27.88
CA ALA A 500 -22.78 -2.69 -29.26
C ALA A 500 -24.22 -3.24 -29.27
N GLN A 501 -25.21 -2.37 -29.41
CA GLN A 501 -26.52 -2.76 -29.90
C GLN A 501 -26.40 -2.94 -31.41
N GLY A 502 -26.33 -4.20 -31.83
CA GLY A 502 -26.63 -4.55 -33.21
C GLY A 502 -28.14 -4.47 -33.42
N VAL A 503 -28.58 -3.61 -34.33
CA VAL A 503 -29.79 -3.80 -35.14
C VAL A 503 -29.52 -3.24 -36.53
N GLY A 504 -29.73 -4.06 -37.55
CA GLY A 504 -29.54 -3.72 -38.95
C GLY A 504 -30.67 -2.87 -39.54
N PHE A 505 -30.31 -2.19 -40.64
CA PHE A 505 -31.10 -1.73 -41.79
C PHE A 505 -32.61 -1.42 -41.62
N GLU A 506 -33.01 -0.16 -41.88
CA GLU A 506 -33.85 0.20 -43.05
C GLU A 506 -34.07 1.73 -43.16
N THR A 507 -34.60 2.12 -44.32
CA THR A 507 -34.49 3.36 -45.10
C THR A 507 -35.53 4.49 -44.83
N VAL A 508 -35.12 5.74 -45.15
CA VAL A 508 -35.87 6.85 -45.82
C VAL A 508 -36.77 7.82 -45.00
N LYS A 509 -36.38 9.13 -45.05
CA LYS A 509 -37.11 10.44 -45.12
C LYS A 509 -38.33 10.68 -44.18
N THR A 510 -38.58 11.82 -43.51
CA THR A 510 -38.56 13.27 -43.85
C THR A 510 -38.67 14.11 -42.55
N GLU A 511 -38.09 15.32 -42.54
CA GLU A 511 -38.34 16.45 -41.61
C GLU A 511 -39.79 17.02 -41.66
N PRO A 512 -40.20 18.05 -40.88
CA PRO A 512 -39.78 18.55 -39.53
C PRO A 512 -40.97 18.99 -38.61
N LEU A 513 -40.77 19.19 -37.28
CA LEU A 513 -41.40 20.31 -36.51
C LEU A 513 -40.82 20.51 -35.08
N GLU A 514 -40.14 21.65 -34.91
CA GLU A 514 -40.01 22.62 -33.79
C GLU A 514 -39.95 22.26 -32.27
N ARG A 515 -38.78 22.66 -31.69
CA ARG A 515 -38.46 23.30 -30.35
C ARG A 515 -38.32 22.45 -29.07
N PRO A 516 -37.51 22.90 -28.08
CA PRO A 516 -36.11 23.33 -28.12
C PRO A 516 -35.23 22.41 -27.23
N GLN A 517 -34.10 21.94 -27.73
CA GLN A 517 -33.12 21.18 -26.93
C GLN A 517 -31.93 22.06 -26.56
N THR A 518 -31.83 22.43 -25.29
CA THR A 518 -30.56 22.82 -24.66
C THR A 518 -29.69 21.58 -24.51
N LYS A 519 -28.88 21.28 -25.54
CA LYS A 519 -27.85 20.24 -25.52
C LYS A 519 -26.64 20.74 -24.74
N CYS A 520 -26.29 20.06 -23.64
CA CYS A 520 -24.94 20.11 -23.11
C CYS A 520 -24.01 19.41 -24.13
N ARG A 521 -22.98 20.12 -24.60
CA ARG A 521 -22.07 19.69 -25.68
C ARG A 521 -20.77 19.19 -25.03
N GLY A 522 -20.50 17.89 -25.11
CA GLY A 522 -19.24 17.28 -24.67
C GLY A 522 -18.19 17.23 -25.79
N MET A 523 -16.94 16.95 -25.40
CA MET A 523 -15.77 16.74 -26.27
C MET A 523 -16.07 15.75 -27.42
N VAL A 524 -15.75 16.12 -28.67
CA VAL A 524 -15.94 15.26 -29.85
C VAL A 524 -14.60 14.97 -30.52
N ALA A 525 -14.24 13.68 -30.63
CA ALA A 525 -13.19 13.23 -31.53
C ALA A 525 -13.75 13.18 -32.96
N CYS A 526 -13.28 14.06 -33.85
CA CYS A 526 -13.67 14.05 -35.25
C CYS A 526 -12.67 13.24 -36.07
N ASN A 527 -13.09 12.09 -36.60
CA ASN A 527 -12.33 11.42 -37.66
C ASN A 527 -12.47 12.23 -38.96
N VAL A 528 -11.39 12.85 -39.41
CA VAL A 528 -11.30 13.36 -40.78
C VAL A 528 -10.76 12.24 -41.67
N PRO A 529 -11.48 11.82 -42.73
CA PRO A 529 -10.93 10.87 -43.68
C PRO A 529 -9.88 11.60 -44.54
N ASP A 530 -8.67 11.03 -44.59
CA ASP A 530 -7.47 11.52 -45.31
C ASP A 530 -6.63 12.60 -44.62
N GLN A 531 -6.27 12.36 -43.36
CA GLN A 531 -4.92 12.56 -42.78
C GLN A 531 -4.96 11.98 -41.37
N ARG A 532 -3.99 11.12 -40.99
CA ARG A 532 -3.92 10.54 -39.63
C ARG A 532 -3.38 11.59 -38.64
N GLU A 533 -4.16 12.62 -38.41
CA GLU A 533 -3.96 13.61 -37.38
C GLU A 533 -5.27 13.70 -36.59
N TRP A 534 -5.24 13.32 -35.32
CA TRP A 534 -6.38 13.48 -34.44
C TRP A 534 -6.41 14.94 -34.02
N ASP A 535 -7.23 15.73 -34.72
CA ASP A 535 -7.60 17.08 -34.30
C ASP A 535 -8.41 16.96 -32.99
N LEU A 536 -7.75 17.02 -31.83
CA LEU A 536 -8.39 17.31 -30.55
C LEU A 536 -8.89 18.75 -30.61
N ARG A 537 -10.03 18.94 -31.25
CA ARG A 537 -10.70 20.23 -31.21
C ARG A 537 -11.26 20.42 -29.80
N LEU A 538 -10.52 21.15 -28.96
CA LEU A 538 -11.02 21.90 -27.80
C LEU A 538 -11.99 23.02 -28.26
N SER A 539 -12.84 22.76 -29.26
CA SER A 539 -13.57 23.78 -30.02
C SER A 539 -14.81 24.32 -29.31
N ASP A 540 -15.17 23.79 -28.14
CA ASP A 540 -16.31 24.28 -27.36
C ASP A 540 -15.94 24.42 -25.87
N LEU A 541 -14.76 24.99 -25.58
CA LEU A 541 -14.43 25.54 -24.25
C LEU A 541 -15.10 26.92 -24.02
N THR A 542 -16.29 27.09 -24.61
CA THR A 542 -17.10 28.30 -24.54
C THR A 542 -18.15 28.06 -23.46
N ASN A 543 -17.99 28.61 -22.25
CA ASN A 543 -18.12 30.04 -22.02
C ASN A 543 -17.25 30.65 -20.89
N ASP A 544 -16.40 29.89 -20.19
CA ASP A 544 -15.83 30.34 -18.90
C ASP A 544 -14.33 30.06 -18.63
N CYS A 545 -13.48 29.72 -19.62
CA CYS A 545 -12.03 29.49 -19.39
C CYS A 545 -11.13 30.52 -20.10
N SER A 546 -10.05 30.98 -19.45
CA SER A 546 -9.10 31.92 -20.05
C SER A 546 -8.27 31.29 -21.20
N GLU A 547 -7.86 32.11 -22.19
CA GLU A 547 -6.91 31.68 -23.24
C GLU A 547 -5.57 31.21 -22.65
N THR A 548 -5.21 31.70 -21.44
CA THR A 548 -4.04 31.24 -20.67
C THR A 548 -4.19 29.78 -20.24
N LEU A 549 -5.32 29.41 -19.61
CA LEU A 549 -5.58 28.03 -19.22
C LEU A 549 -5.60 27.09 -20.42
N LYS A 550 -6.23 27.52 -21.52
CA LYS A 550 -6.27 26.76 -22.78
C LYS A 550 -4.87 26.52 -23.36
N SER A 551 -3.99 27.51 -23.34
CA SER A 551 -2.59 27.34 -23.76
C SER A 551 -1.85 26.36 -22.86
N ILE A 552 -2.01 26.43 -21.53
CA ILE A 552 -1.37 25.50 -20.60
C ILE A 552 -1.86 24.07 -20.83
N LEU A 553 -3.17 23.88 -21.02
CA LEU A 553 -3.76 22.57 -21.33
C LEU A 553 -3.18 22.03 -22.64
N ASN A 554 -3.12 22.84 -23.70
CA ASN A 554 -2.51 22.44 -24.97
C ASN A 554 -1.04 22.04 -24.79
N ASP A 555 -0.22 22.88 -24.16
CA ASP A 555 1.19 22.58 -23.87
C ASP A 555 1.36 21.25 -23.13
N CYS A 556 0.53 21.00 -22.11
CA CYS A 556 0.64 19.79 -21.30
C CYS A 556 0.14 18.56 -22.06
N LEU A 557 -0.91 18.68 -22.86
CA LEU A 557 -1.46 17.60 -23.66
C LEU A 557 -0.58 17.27 -24.88
N GLU A 558 0.12 18.23 -25.46
CA GLU A 558 1.11 18.01 -26.53
C GLU A 558 2.26 17.10 -26.08
N THR A 559 2.61 17.12 -24.79
CA THR A 559 3.61 16.21 -24.23
C THR A 559 3.11 14.78 -24.04
N LEU A 560 1.81 14.53 -24.18
CA LEU A 560 1.20 13.21 -24.07
C LEU A 560 1.00 12.58 -25.46
N ASP A 561 1.37 11.31 -25.59
CA ASP A 561 0.99 10.53 -26.76
C ASP A 561 -0.50 10.15 -26.65
N LEU A 562 -1.34 11.01 -27.21
CA LEU A 562 -2.79 10.91 -27.18
C LEU A 562 -3.35 9.80 -28.08
N GLN A 563 -2.51 9.10 -28.86
CA GLN A 563 -2.94 7.95 -29.66
C GLN A 563 -3.36 6.73 -28.82
N ALA A 564 -2.99 6.71 -27.54
CA ALA A 564 -3.42 5.71 -26.57
C ALA A 564 -4.61 6.24 -25.74
N ASN A 565 -5.83 5.79 -26.06
CA ASN A 565 -7.08 6.21 -25.39
C ASN A 565 -7.05 6.15 -23.84
N ASP A 566 -6.18 5.32 -23.25
CA ASP A 566 -6.09 5.14 -21.79
C ASP A 566 -5.29 6.24 -21.08
N CYS A 567 -4.37 6.94 -21.77
CA CYS A 567 -3.50 7.95 -21.16
C CYS A 567 -4.27 9.21 -20.74
N PHE A 568 -5.14 9.70 -21.62
CA PHE A 568 -5.98 10.87 -21.36
C PHE A 568 -7.00 10.58 -20.26
N GLU A 569 -7.67 9.43 -20.32
CA GLU A 569 -8.61 8.99 -19.27
C GLU A 569 -7.94 8.86 -17.90
N THR A 570 -6.71 8.36 -17.85
CA THR A 570 -5.95 8.26 -16.60
C THR A 570 -5.57 9.64 -16.06
N LEU A 571 -5.16 10.56 -16.94
CA LEU A 571 -4.94 11.96 -16.57
C LEU A 571 -6.21 12.58 -15.99
N LEU A 572 -7.36 12.43 -16.65
CA LEU A 572 -8.63 12.96 -16.17
C LEU A 572 -9.01 12.41 -14.80
N LYS A 573 -8.80 11.11 -14.56
CA LYS A 573 -9.04 10.50 -13.23
C LYS A 573 -8.15 11.10 -12.15
N ILE A 574 -6.88 11.35 -12.48
CA ILE A 574 -5.95 12.02 -11.56
C ILE A 574 -6.48 13.42 -11.25
N LEU A 575 -6.75 14.23 -12.28
CA LEU A 575 -7.27 15.60 -12.09
C LEU A 575 -8.57 15.62 -11.29
N LYS A 576 -9.48 14.68 -11.53
CA LYS A 576 -10.71 14.52 -10.74
C LYS A 576 -10.44 14.14 -9.28
N SER A 577 -9.48 13.24 -9.01
CA SER A 577 -9.13 12.91 -7.62
C SER A 577 -8.56 14.09 -6.82
N PHE A 578 -8.02 15.12 -7.50
CA PHE A 578 -7.60 16.37 -6.86
C PHE A 578 -8.76 17.37 -6.64
N LYS A 579 -9.85 17.28 -7.42
CA LYS A 579 -11.04 18.13 -7.27
C LYS A 579 -11.61 18.03 -5.85
N ASP A 580 -11.67 16.81 -5.33
CA ASP A 580 -12.24 16.52 -4.03
C ASP A 580 -11.32 17.00 -2.87
N SER A 581 -10.12 17.48 -3.19
CA SER A 581 -9.16 18.08 -2.25
C SER A 581 -9.14 19.63 -2.27
N LEU A 582 -9.87 20.28 -3.19
CA LEU A 582 -9.77 21.73 -3.46
C LEU A 582 -10.96 22.58 -2.96
N LYS A 583 -11.89 22.03 -2.18
CA LYS A 583 -13.00 22.82 -1.64
C LYS A 583 -12.56 23.68 -0.43
N ASP A 584 -12.42 24.96 -0.75
CA ASP A 584 -12.39 26.19 0.05
C ASP A 584 -11.13 26.59 0.84
N LYS A 585 -10.46 27.64 0.33
CA LYS A 585 -10.41 28.92 1.04
C LYS A 585 -10.07 30.08 0.10
N ASP A 586 -11.08 30.90 -0.17
CA ASP A 586 -10.90 32.26 -0.63
C ASP A 586 -11.26 33.23 0.50
N THR A 587 -10.33 34.11 0.86
CA THR A 587 -10.65 35.52 1.22
C THR A 587 -9.39 36.39 1.15
N SER A 588 -9.20 36.94 -0.06
CA SER A 588 -8.85 38.33 -0.41
C SER A 588 -7.47 38.93 -0.04
N SER A 589 -6.68 39.09 -1.11
CA SER A 589 -6.10 40.34 -1.67
C SER A 589 -5.36 41.33 -0.76
N THR A 590 -4.09 41.67 -1.05
CA THR A 590 -3.68 42.63 -2.10
C THR A 590 -2.15 42.78 -2.19
N GLN A 591 -1.65 42.68 -3.42
CA GLN A 591 -0.55 43.41 -4.07
C GLN A 591 0.89 43.48 -3.53
N ASP A 592 1.74 42.86 -4.36
CA ASP A 592 2.87 43.43 -5.09
C ASP A 592 4.26 43.65 -4.45
N SER A 593 5.12 42.68 -4.79
CA SER A 593 6.46 42.82 -5.39
C SER A 593 7.62 43.29 -4.50
N SER A 594 8.56 42.37 -4.24
CA SER A 594 9.79 42.24 -5.05
C SER A 594 10.77 41.22 -4.45
N ILE A 595 11.55 40.63 -5.34
CA ILE A 595 12.44 39.49 -5.20
C ILE A 595 13.56 39.73 -4.16
N SER A 596 13.79 38.74 -3.29
CA SER A 596 15.12 38.34 -2.84
C SER A 596 15.07 36.93 -2.27
N ARG A 597 15.72 35.98 -2.96
CA ARG A 597 16.08 34.66 -2.42
C ARG A 597 16.56 34.80 -0.97
N ASN A 598 15.87 34.20 -0.01
CA ASN A 598 16.41 33.94 1.33
C ASN A 598 15.64 32.78 1.98
N ASP A 599 16.37 31.68 2.21
CA ASP A 599 16.22 30.65 3.24
C ASP A 599 14.81 30.44 3.85
N PRO A 600 14.13 29.29 3.60
CA PRO A 600 12.78 28.99 4.10
C PRO A 600 12.61 29.22 5.62
N SER A 601 13.68 29.00 6.38
CA SER A 601 13.70 29.20 7.84
C SER A 601 13.63 30.67 8.30
N SER A 602 13.75 31.64 7.39
CA SER A 602 13.67 33.08 7.71
C SER A 602 12.25 33.63 7.64
N GLN A 603 11.32 32.95 6.95
CA GLN A 603 9.93 33.40 6.81
C GLN A 603 9.07 33.08 8.04
N SER A 604 9.28 31.93 8.69
CA SER A 604 8.48 31.46 9.83
C SER A 604 8.50 32.39 11.05
N VAL A 605 9.59 33.16 11.24
CA VAL A 605 9.80 34.04 12.41
C VAL A 605 9.69 35.54 12.07
N ALA A 606 9.59 35.91 10.80
CA ALA A 606 9.54 37.32 10.37
C ALA A 606 8.29 38.07 10.86
N VAL A 607 7.19 37.33 11.07
CA VAL A 607 5.91 37.85 11.56
C VAL A 607 5.99 38.29 13.02
N VAL A 608 6.99 37.82 13.79
CA VAL A 608 7.08 38.00 15.26
C VAL A 608 8.41 38.61 15.73
N THR A 609 9.32 38.94 14.82
CA THR A 609 10.64 39.51 15.12
C THR A 609 10.81 40.96 14.67
N ASP A 610 11.66 41.71 15.35
CA ASP A 610 12.08 43.05 14.95
C ASP A 610 13.14 43.02 13.83
N SER A 611 13.62 44.20 13.41
CA SER A 611 14.66 44.33 12.39
C SER A 611 16.03 43.75 12.80
N GLU A 612 16.24 43.48 14.09
CA GLU A 612 17.46 42.88 14.64
C GLU A 612 17.34 41.35 14.82
N GLY A 613 16.15 40.79 14.55
CA GLY A 613 15.85 39.36 14.68
C GLY A 613 15.49 38.93 16.11
N ASN A 614 15.24 39.89 17.01
CA ASN A 614 14.77 39.64 18.37
C ASN A 614 13.23 39.64 18.42
N TRP A 615 12.65 39.14 19.52
CA TRP A 615 11.19 39.16 19.70
C TRP A 615 10.63 40.59 19.68
N SER A 616 9.64 40.84 18.81
CA SER A 616 8.94 42.12 18.75
C SER A 616 7.65 42.05 19.57
N LEU A 617 7.59 42.79 20.68
CA LEU A 617 6.40 42.83 21.53
C LEU A 617 5.17 43.37 20.78
N ASP A 618 5.37 44.38 19.93
CA ASP A 618 4.31 44.97 19.11
C ASP A 618 3.66 43.95 18.18
N LYS A 619 4.48 43.10 17.56
CA LYS A 619 4.03 42.03 16.65
C LYS A 619 3.37 40.88 17.42
N LEU A 620 3.94 40.48 18.56
CA LEU A 620 3.37 39.42 19.41
C LEU A 620 2.00 39.83 19.98
N LEU A 621 1.79 41.12 20.25
CA LEU A 621 0.52 41.65 20.77
C LEU A 621 -0.50 42.01 19.68
N ALA A 622 -0.25 41.70 18.41
CA ALA A 622 -1.16 42.04 17.31
C ALA A 622 -2.58 41.46 17.46
N ARG A 623 -2.74 40.38 18.24
CA ARG A 623 -4.02 39.72 18.54
C ARG A 623 -4.69 40.24 19.82
N ALA A 624 -4.01 41.08 20.61
CA ALA A 624 -4.58 41.67 21.83
C ALA A 624 -5.51 42.84 21.50
N ASP A 625 -6.48 43.12 22.37
CA ASP A 625 -7.30 44.32 22.23
C ASP A 625 -6.46 45.60 22.39
N LYS A 626 -6.87 46.67 21.70
CA LYS A 626 -6.14 47.95 21.65
C LYS A 626 -5.82 48.53 23.04
N LYS A 627 -6.65 48.24 24.04
CA LYS A 627 -6.44 48.70 25.43
C LYS A 627 -5.33 47.92 26.11
N ASN A 628 -5.25 46.60 25.92
CA ASN A 628 -4.19 45.77 26.48
C ASN A 628 -2.87 45.94 25.74
N GLN A 629 -2.91 46.15 24.42
CA GLN A 629 -1.74 46.42 23.60
C GLN A 629 -1.03 47.72 24.05
N SER A 630 -1.77 48.82 24.21
CA SER A 630 -1.20 50.10 24.67
C SER A 630 -0.61 50.02 26.08
N VAL A 631 -1.30 49.37 27.02
CA VAL A 631 -0.82 49.22 28.40
C VAL A 631 0.47 48.40 28.48
N LEU A 632 0.56 47.27 27.77
CA LEU A 632 1.72 46.39 27.83
C LEU A 632 2.93 46.95 27.09
N ILE A 633 2.74 47.66 25.97
CA ILE A 633 3.83 48.32 25.25
C ILE A 633 4.44 49.46 26.10
N GLU A 634 3.64 50.18 26.88
CA GLU A 634 4.13 51.23 27.78
C GLU A 634 4.86 50.66 29.03
N GLN A 635 4.45 49.48 29.50
CA GLN A 635 4.95 48.88 30.74
C GLN A 635 6.19 47.98 30.53
N GLU A 636 6.23 47.21 29.44
CA GLU A 636 7.27 46.20 29.21
C GLU A 636 8.39 46.73 28.31
N LYS A 637 9.63 46.60 28.78
CA LYS A 637 10.83 47.00 28.01
C LYS A 637 11.34 45.91 27.08
N SER A 638 10.82 44.69 27.20
CA SER A 638 11.26 43.51 26.47
C SER A 638 10.10 42.57 26.22
N ALA A 639 10.16 41.82 25.12
CA ALA A 639 9.20 40.75 24.84
C ALA A 639 9.48 39.45 25.62
N ILE A 640 10.64 39.32 26.29
CA ILE A 640 11.05 38.09 26.98
C ILE A 640 10.07 37.70 28.10
N PRO A 641 9.61 38.61 28.99
CA PRO A 641 8.63 38.25 30.02
C PRO A 641 7.32 37.70 29.42
N PHE A 642 6.86 38.27 28.31
CA PHE A 642 5.67 37.81 27.60
C PHE A 642 5.87 36.39 27.03
N VAL A 643 6.94 36.16 26.28
CA VAL A 643 7.25 34.84 25.70
C VAL A 643 7.50 33.78 26.79
N SER A 644 8.10 34.16 27.92
CA SER A 644 8.29 33.25 29.05
C SER A 644 6.96 32.75 29.64
N TRP A 645 5.99 33.66 29.84
CA TRP A 645 4.65 33.27 30.30
C TRP A 645 3.89 32.44 29.27
N MET A 646 4.14 32.64 27.98
CA MET A 646 3.57 31.84 26.90
C MET A 646 4.09 30.40 26.93
N ILE A 647 5.41 30.24 27.06
CA ILE A 647 6.06 28.92 27.16
C ILE A 647 5.58 28.19 28.42
N HIS A 648 5.53 28.88 29.57
CA HIS A 648 5.00 28.31 30.81
C HIS A 648 3.51 27.95 30.69
N GLY A 649 2.72 28.83 30.07
CA GLY A 649 1.30 28.59 29.82
C GLY A 649 1.11 27.31 29.01
N ALA A 650 1.85 27.14 27.92
CA ALA A 650 1.77 25.98 27.04
C ALA A 650 2.24 24.68 27.72
N SER A 651 3.26 24.74 28.58
CA SER A 651 3.77 23.54 29.28
C SER A 651 2.81 22.98 30.33
N GLN A 652 1.85 23.78 30.83
CA GLN A 652 0.93 23.37 31.90
C GLN A 652 -0.43 22.90 31.37
N PRO A 653 -0.85 21.65 31.58
CA PRO A 653 -2.10 21.12 31.01
C PRO A 653 -3.37 21.82 31.53
N GLY A 654 -3.32 22.39 32.74
CA GLY A 654 -4.45 23.13 33.34
C GLY A 654 -4.70 24.52 32.75
N ILE A 655 -3.84 25.02 31.87
CA ILE A 655 -3.93 26.38 31.31
C ILE A 655 -4.41 26.30 29.87
N GLN A 656 -5.69 26.64 29.65
CA GLN A 656 -6.32 26.56 28.32
C GLN A 656 -5.80 27.61 27.34
N ASN A 657 -5.52 28.82 27.80
CA ASN A 657 -5.10 29.93 26.93
C ASN A 657 -3.80 30.59 27.46
N PRO A 658 -2.63 30.20 26.94
CA PRO A 658 -1.33 30.77 27.31
C PRO A 658 -1.24 32.28 27.05
N TYR A 659 -1.87 32.76 25.97
CA TYR A 659 -1.88 34.16 25.56
C TYR A 659 -2.59 35.06 26.58
N SER A 660 -3.79 34.65 27.01
CA SER A 660 -4.56 35.34 28.05
C SER A 660 -3.84 35.32 29.41
N LEU A 661 -3.15 34.22 29.74
CA LEU A 661 -2.34 34.11 30.96
C LEU A 661 -1.20 35.15 30.95
N ALA A 662 -0.46 35.25 29.85
CA ALA A 662 0.67 36.18 29.73
C ALA A 662 0.22 37.64 29.92
N ILE A 663 -0.90 38.03 29.30
CA ILE A 663 -1.49 39.37 29.48
C ILE A 663 -1.91 39.61 30.94
N ALA A 664 -2.57 38.63 31.57
CA ALA A 664 -3.04 38.76 32.95
C ALA A 664 -1.87 38.90 33.94
N LYS A 665 -0.80 38.12 33.77
CA LYS A 665 0.34 38.12 34.67
C LYS A 665 1.20 39.38 34.56
N LEU A 666 1.42 39.89 33.35
CA LEU A 666 2.19 41.12 33.17
C LEU A 666 1.42 42.38 33.59
N LYS A 667 0.08 42.37 33.52
CA LYS A 667 -0.73 43.43 34.13
C LYS A 667 -0.68 43.44 35.65
N GLU A 668 -0.62 42.26 36.26
CA GLU A 668 -0.54 42.10 37.72
C GLU A 668 0.85 42.51 38.23
N ALA A 669 1.91 42.09 37.53
CA ALA A 669 3.29 42.39 37.89
C ALA A 669 4.16 42.63 36.65
N PRO A 670 4.30 43.90 36.22
CA PRO A 670 5.10 44.26 35.06
C PRO A 670 6.57 43.87 35.20
N GLY A 671 7.16 43.35 34.12
CA GLY A 671 8.56 42.93 34.05
C GLY A 671 8.89 41.61 34.73
N ILE A 672 7.91 40.92 35.35
CA ILE A 672 8.12 39.63 36.01
C ILE A 672 7.81 38.49 35.03
N SER A 673 8.83 37.71 34.68
CA SER A 673 8.73 36.52 33.84
C SER A 673 8.32 35.26 34.63
N ALA A 674 8.01 34.16 33.93
CA ALA A 674 7.58 32.90 34.57
C ALA A 674 8.72 32.17 35.31
N GLY A 675 9.98 32.48 35.00
CA GLY A 675 11.15 31.92 35.68
C GLY A 675 11.63 30.59 35.13
N GLY A 676 12.79 30.14 35.63
CA GLY A 676 13.29 28.79 35.40
C GLY A 676 13.61 28.46 33.94
N ALA A 677 13.09 27.32 33.46
CA ALA A 677 13.33 26.85 32.10
C ALA A 677 12.62 27.72 31.04
N SER A 678 11.48 28.34 31.39
CA SER A 678 10.72 29.18 30.46
C SER A 678 11.46 30.48 30.12
N ASP A 679 12.15 31.09 31.09
CA ASP A 679 12.99 32.27 30.84
C ASP A 679 14.18 31.95 29.96
N ARG A 680 14.81 30.79 30.19
CA ARG A 680 15.96 30.35 29.39
C ARG A 680 15.57 30.09 27.95
N LEU A 681 14.41 29.47 27.71
CA LEU A 681 13.86 29.29 26.37
C LEU A 681 13.36 30.60 25.74
N ALA A 682 12.80 31.52 26.51
CA ALA A 682 12.39 32.84 26.00
C ALA A 682 13.59 33.72 25.60
N SER A 683 14.77 33.44 26.18
CA SER A 683 16.01 34.18 25.95
C SER A 683 16.86 33.64 24.79
N ILE A 684 16.52 32.48 24.20
CA ILE A 684 17.19 32.00 22.99
C ILE A 684 16.69 32.78 21.76
N PRO A 685 17.46 32.83 20.67
CA PRO A 685 17.01 33.47 19.44
C PRO A 685 15.67 32.87 18.98
N PRO A 686 14.70 33.70 18.52
CA PRO A 686 13.38 33.23 18.07
C PRO A 686 13.46 32.08 17.05
N ARG A 687 14.45 32.11 16.16
CA ARG A 687 14.73 31.04 15.18
C ARG A 687 15.07 29.70 15.82
N GLU A 688 15.81 29.72 16.92
CA GLU A 688 16.21 28.50 17.62
C GLU A 688 15.03 27.91 18.41
N LEU A 689 14.15 28.76 18.96
CA LEU A 689 12.91 28.29 19.58
C LEU A 689 11.98 27.63 18.55
N VAL A 690 11.86 28.22 17.36
CA VAL A 690 11.09 27.63 16.24
C VAL A 690 11.65 26.27 15.85
N ARG A 691 12.96 26.10 15.76
CA ARG A 691 13.58 24.79 15.49
C ARG A 691 13.27 23.75 16.57
N LEU A 692 13.23 24.14 17.84
CA LEU A 692 12.84 23.24 18.93
C LEU A 692 11.37 22.83 18.81
N ILE A 693 10.50 23.78 18.45
CA ILE A 693 9.08 23.52 18.15
C ILE A 693 8.97 22.55 16.96
N GLU A 694 9.56 22.84 15.82
CA GLU A 694 9.52 21.99 14.61
C GLU A 694 10.08 20.58 14.88
N HIS A 695 11.22 20.47 15.55
CA HIS A 695 11.78 19.18 15.94
C HIS A 695 10.83 18.37 16.84
N SER A 696 10.03 19.01 17.68
CA SER A 696 9.06 18.29 18.54
C SER A 696 7.95 17.60 17.76
N PHE A 697 7.70 18.01 16.51
CA PHE A 697 6.77 17.36 15.59
C PHE A 697 7.45 16.30 14.70
N SER A 698 8.78 16.24 14.70
CA SER A 698 9.55 15.19 14.01
C SER A 698 9.59 13.87 14.83
N PHE A 699 10.16 12.82 14.25
CA PHE A 699 10.34 11.51 14.91
C PHE A 699 11.26 11.54 16.16
N TYR A 700 11.98 12.64 16.40
CA TYR A 700 12.93 12.77 17.53
C TYR A 700 12.53 13.91 18.47
N SER A 701 12.52 13.66 19.79
CA SER A 701 12.30 14.73 20.78
C SER A 701 13.52 15.66 20.87
N PRO A 702 13.34 17.00 20.93
CA PRO A 702 14.44 17.95 20.99
C PRO A 702 15.45 17.62 22.10
N SER A 703 16.74 17.75 21.80
CA SER A 703 17.82 17.43 22.73
C SER A 703 18.04 18.50 23.81
N ASP A 704 17.41 19.67 23.69
CA ASP A 704 17.55 20.76 24.65
C ASP A 704 17.01 20.39 26.04
N GLN A 705 17.83 20.63 27.07
CA GLN A 705 17.51 20.24 28.44
C GLN A 705 16.33 21.03 29.02
N ASN A 706 16.19 22.31 28.67
CA ASN A 706 15.10 23.16 29.15
C ASN A 706 13.78 22.81 28.46
N TRP A 707 13.85 22.50 27.17
CA TRP A 707 12.71 21.99 26.41
C TRP A 707 12.18 20.68 27.02
N ARG A 708 13.06 19.71 27.28
CA ARG A 708 12.67 18.44 27.91
C ARG A 708 12.10 18.63 29.31
N MET A 709 12.65 19.53 30.13
CA MET A 709 12.11 19.79 31.46
C MET A 709 10.66 20.32 31.44
N LEU A 710 10.26 21.06 30.40
CA LEU A 710 8.92 21.65 30.31
C LEU A 710 7.94 20.82 29.48
N PHE A 711 8.41 20.13 28.44
CA PHE A 711 7.54 19.47 27.45
C PHE A 711 7.71 17.94 27.40
N ALA A 712 8.45 17.30 28.32
CA ALA A 712 8.60 15.83 28.33
C ALA A 712 7.28 15.08 28.42
N GLU A 713 6.29 15.62 29.14
CA GLU A 713 4.97 15.02 29.33
C GLU A 713 3.86 15.80 28.59
N ALA A 714 4.21 16.84 27.84
CA ALA A 714 3.25 17.68 27.13
C ALA A 714 2.80 17.02 25.82
N LYS A 715 1.48 16.92 25.61
CA LYS A 715 0.91 16.45 24.33
C LYS A 715 1.29 17.38 23.18
N ARG A 716 1.40 16.85 21.96
CA ARG A 716 1.73 17.62 20.74
C ARG A 716 0.82 18.83 20.53
N ASP A 717 -0.46 18.72 20.86
CA ASP A 717 -1.44 19.81 20.77
C ASP A 717 -1.06 21.02 21.64
N ARG A 718 -0.38 20.79 22.77
CA ARG A 718 0.11 21.87 23.65
C ARG A 718 1.28 22.62 23.02
N ILE A 719 2.12 21.91 22.28
CA ILE A 719 3.26 22.50 21.57
C ILE A 719 2.75 23.25 20.33
N ARG A 720 1.70 22.74 19.67
CA ARG A 720 1.01 23.44 18.59
C ARG A 720 0.34 24.72 19.09
N LEU A 721 -0.35 24.62 20.24
CA LEU A 721 -0.90 25.78 20.94
C LEU A 721 0.16 26.82 21.27
N LEU A 722 1.39 26.44 21.63
CA LEU A 722 2.49 27.39 21.83
C LEU A 722 2.82 28.15 20.53
N ALA A 723 2.98 27.44 19.42
CA ALA A 723 3.31 28.03 18.14
C ALA A 723 2.20 28.96 17.64
N ASP A 724 0.95 28.50 17.72
CA ASP A 724 -0.23 29.27 17.35
C ASP A 724 -0.35 30.53 18.21
N SER A 725 -0.15 30.40 19.53
CA SER A 725 -0.26 31.52 20.45
C SER A 725 0.85 32.55 20.24
N LEU A 726 2.06 32.12 19.81
CA LEU A 726 3.14 33.02 19.41
C LEU A 726 2.92 33.64 18.02
N GLY A 727 1.99 33.12 17.21
CA GLY A 727 1.74 33.59 15.85
C GLY A 727 2.80 33.13 14.84
N LEU A 728 3.44 31.99 15.11
CA LEU A 728 4.44 31.37 14.24
C LEU A 728 3.74 30.60 13.11
N VAL A 729 4.26 30.73 11.89
CA VAL A 729 3.85 29.89 10.75
C VAL A 729 4.88 28.77 10.66
N LEU A 730 4.46 27.55 11.00
CA LEU A 730 5.32 26.38 10.98
C LEU A 730 5.14 25.65 9.64
N ASP A 731 6.22 25.39 8.91
CA ASP A 731 6.23 24.48 7.75
C ASP A 731 6.24 23.02 8.24
N ILE A 732 5.18 22.63 8.93
CA ILE A 732 5.02 21.26 9.39
C ILE A 732 3.99 20.62 8.47
N GLU A 733 4.42 19.63 7.68
CA GLU A 733 3.50 18.69 7.07
C GLU A 733 2.71 18.05 8.21
N ASP A 734 1.47 18.50 8.39
CA ASP A 734 0.56 17.96 9.38
C ASP A 734 0.26 16.51 9.01
N THR A 735 1.03 15.60 9.60
CA THR A 735 0.65 14.18 9.65
C THR A 735 -0.49 14.07 10.66
N GLY A 736 -1.71 14.29 10.17
CA GLY A 736 -2.96 13.81 10.80
C GLY A 736 -3.07 12.31 10.63
#